data_AF-A0A2N1MFL8-F1
#
_entry.id   AF-A0A2N1MFL8-F1
#
_cell.length_a   1.000
_cell.length_b   1.000
_cell.length_c   1.000
_cell.angle_alpha   90.00
_cell.angle_beta   90.00
_cell.angle_gamma   90.00
#
_symmetry.space_group_name_H-M   'P 1'
#
loop_
_entity.id
_entity.type
_entity.pdbx_description
1 polymer ?
#
loop_
_entity_poly.entity_id
_entity_poly.type
_entity_poly.pdbx_seq_one_letter_code
_entity_poly.pdbx_strand_id
1 'polypeptide(L)'
;MHEIAYYCIIVALSCQRLMIKHNTINEYREVASIAFISLSDAHYFAGGMKVCNLLGASAWQTGILTSTISCEQTETGKYPGAYVFPPIKGLENRRPVTGLDFASLYPNLMITYNLSPDMIILSEEQALSVECSGKKLHKIEFLFNGNPIHAWSVWHNNISKDKGLYANVLEYLSSKRNEMKKRLAPLKAKKEDMELVISSLHLGKSLSLSEAIEQVVANAKEEKRTGLTKNLYHFINQEKHEFMAEYDSLCFECSYLDAKQYAFKVYMNTFYGTAGDSKSPFFLRELAGGVTSAGQKNIKLVADFVKNKGFRIKYGDTDSLYLVCSEECFQECDKAYNNGRILKGEYWSRMVEISMEEMEKLCDEVNNLLRKDNGSPYLKMAYEEVLFPVAFTGKKKYYGISHESKPNFNNKLFIRGVETVKRGQFKLFREVGKKIMDESMRLDNTRTLRRIVEDVLKETVKDISQTELNEIIKTAVWKPDKNNKSVQRFISRMRDRHTCEEADAKRCIKKGLTPEPYLYEIPEPGERFEYVVVENNSSQKVGDKMEYPEVVKRLGKKIDISYYLKTVVGLCARFINYDEIFQPSSEIVLEALKKLKVGNKVGDNEEDDANEDDLDEDEEDEDEIDEDEASKIRDALAQKSAEKWVRGYIKELHTGPKKDHAIISHLWKEANTYAKNLFNSTYADKIVKYSGNDVYWSFYLNALDKQEESIRLKLTTLLAEISKIDVDCRDRMYKLVTKPGKRKSKAMTLERYILAYIQENECELLADLRSTWYKMVGLETTRYRMLLKLQEDKKDDSSEADIDEIIELYG
;
A
#
# COMPACT_ATOMS: atom_id res chain seq x y z
N MET A 1 38.06 -21.64 18.12
CA MET A 1 38.91 -20.52 17.64
C MET A 1 39.01 -20.45 16.12
N HIS A 2 39.29 -21.54 15.41
CA HIS A 2 39.38 -21.54 13.94
C HIS A 2 38.10 -21.07 13.23
N GLU A 3 36.92 -21.50 13.69
CA GLU A 3 35.63 -21.07 13.11
C GLU A 3 35.34 -19.58 13.36
N ILE A 4 35.71 -19.06 14.53
CA ILE A 4 35.56 -17.64 14.87
C ILE A 4 36.49 -16.79 13.99
N ALA A 5 37.76 -17.20 13.84
CA ALA A 5 38.71 -16.51 12.97
C ALA A 5 38.23 -16.53 11.51
N TYR A 6 37.71 -17.66 11.03
CA TYR A 6 37.13 -17.77 9.70
C TYR A 6 35.91 -16.87 9.52
N TYR A 7 35.00 -16.81 10.51
CA TYR A 7 33.86 -15.90 10.51
C TYR A 7 34.30 -14.42 10.46
N CYS A 8 35.27 -14.02 11.29
CA CYS A 8 35.81 -12.65 11.27
C CYS A 8 36.42 -12.29 9.90
N ILE A 9 37.15 -13.23 9.27
CA ILE A 9 37.67 -13.05 7.91
C ILE A 9 36.53 -12.85 6.91
N ILE A 10 35.48 -13.67 6.97
CA ILE A 10 34.31 -13.54 6.10
C ILE A 10 33.66 -12.16 6.29
N VAL A 11 33.45 -11.70 7.53
CA VAL A 11 32.82 -10.40 7.82
C VAL A 11 33.68 -9.26 7.26
N ALA A 12 34.99 -9.25 7.55
CA ALA A 12 35.90 -8.22 7.06
C ALA A 12 35.93 -8.16 5.51
N LEU A 13 36.04 -9.32 4.86
CA LEU A 13 36.00 -9.40 3.40
C LEU A 13 34.63 -9.00 2.84
N SER A 14 33.54 -9.33 3.53
CA SER A 14 32.18 -8.96 3.11
C SER A 14 31.97 -7.45 3.19
N CYS A 15 32.46 -6.78 4.24
CA CYS A 15 32.46 -5.32 4.35
C CYS A 15 33.26 -4.67 3.22
N GLN A 16 34.46 -5.17 2.92
CA GLN A 16 35.28 -4.65 1.83
C GLN A 16 34.61 -4.84 0.46
N ARG A 17 34.05 -6.04 0.20
CA ARG A 17 33.30 -6.32 -1.03
C ARG A 17 32.08 -5.41 -1.16
N LEU A 18 31.37 -5.13 -0.07
CA LEU A 18 30.23 -4.23 -0.06
C LEU A 18 30.65 -2.78 -0.38
N MET A 19 31.74 -2.29 0.21
CA MET A 19 32.28 -0.96 -0.10
C MET A 19 32.67 -0.80 -1.57
N ILE A 20 33.30 -1.82 -2.16
CA ILE A 20 33.66 -1.83 -3.59
C ILE A 20 32.39 -1.86 -4.44
N LYS A 21 31.45 -2.75 -4.11
CA LYS A 21 30.20 -2.91 -4.87
C LYS A 21 29.33 -1.65 -4.85
N HIS A 22 29.33 -0.91 -3.75
CA HIS A 22 28.63 0.38 -3.65
C HIS A 22 29.46 1.58 -4.11
N ASN A 23 30.71 1.37 -4.52
CA ASN A 23 31.61 2.42 -4.97
C ASN A 23 31.78 3.58 -3.97
N THR A 24 31.71 3.26 -2.68
CA THR A 24 31.55 4.25 -1.59
C THR A 24 32.70 5.26 -1.51
N ILE A 25 33.94 4.82 -1.75
CA ILE A 25 35.12 5.70 -1.70
C ILE A 25 35.07 6.76 -2.80
N ASN A 26 34.68 6.36 -4.01
CA ASN A 26 34.57 7.30 -5.13
C ASN A 26 33.42 8.27 -4.90
N GLU A 27 32.28 7.81 -4.39
CA GLU A 27 31.19 8.69 -3.98
C GLU A 27 31.70 9.77 -3.00
N TYR A 28 32.40 9.37 -1.93
CA TYR A 28 32.93 10.32 -0.94
C TYR A 28 33.96 11.28 -1.52
N ARG A 29 34.81 10.83 -2.43
CA ARG A 29 35.79 11.70 -3.11
C ARG A 29 35.09 12.79 -3.93
N GLU A 30 34.00 12.44 -4.61
CA GLU A 30 33.23 13.40 -5.41
C GLU A 30 32.45 14.36 -4.50
N VAL A 31 31.81 13.84 -3.46
CA VAL A 31 31.14 14.63 -2.40
C VAL A 31 32.10 15.64 -1.78
N ALA A 32 33.32 15.20 -1.44
CA ALA A 32 34.38 16.05 -0.90
C ALA A 32 34.81 17.16 -1.88
N SER A 33 35.04 16.79 -3.15
CA SER A 33 35.44 17.73 -4.20
C SER A 33 34.36 18.77 -4.51
N ILE A 34 33.09 18.38 -4.52
CA ILE A 34 31.98 19.31 -4.82
C ILE A 34 31.76 20.25 -3.62
N ALA A 35 31.77 19.72 -2.40
CA ALA A 35 31.46 20.51 -1.22
C ALA A 35 32.66 21.25 -0.63
N PHE A 36 33.87 21.13 -1.20
CA PHE A 36 35.12 21.72 -0.67
C PHE A 36 35.44 21.29 0.77
N ILE A 37 35.24 20.01 1.08
CA ILE A 37 35.49 19.43 2.41
C ILE A 37 36.52 18.29 2.34
N SER A 38 37.00 17.84 3.49
CA SER A 38 37.88 16.68 3.55
C SER A 38 37.14 15.37 3.20
N LEU A 39 37.87 14.34 2.82
CA LEU A 39 37.30 13.02 2.57
C LEU A 39 36.66 12.42 3.85
N SER A 40 37.21 12.75 5.02
CA SER A 40 36.64 12.36 6.32
C SER A 40 35.27 13.02 6.53
N ASP A 41 35.19 14.33 6.31
CA ASP A 41 33.94 15.08 6.48
C ASP A 41 32.89 14.65 5.45
N ALA A 42 33.30 14.22 4.26
CA ALA A 42 32.38 13.64 3.28
C ALA A 42 31.65 12.40 3.83
N HIS A 43 32.26 11.64 4.75
CA HIS A 43 31.63 10.51 5.41
C HIS A 43 30.72 10.95 6.58
N TYR A 44 31.23 11.83 7.46
CA TYR A 44 30.54 12.15 8.73
C TYR A 44 29.54 13.31 8.65
N PHE A 45 29.73 14.26 7.73
CA PHE A 45 28.86 15.43 7.66
C PHE A 45 27.50 15.09 7.03
N ALA A 46 26.45 15.61 7.66
CA ALA A 46 25.11 15.63 7.11
C ALA A 46 25.06 16.46 5.80
N GLY A 47 24.10 16.16 4.93
CA GLY A 47 23.94 16.84 3.64
C GLY A 47 23.84 18.36 3.76
N GLY A 48 23.11 18.87 4.76
CA GLY A 48 22.95 20.31 4.97
C GLY A 48 24.28 21.03 5.21
N MET A 49 25.16 20.46 6.05
CA MET A 49 26.49 21.03 6.32
C MET A 49 27.38 21.05 5.07
N LYS A 50 27.29 20.01 4.24
CA LYS A 50 28.01 19.93 2.96
C LYS A 50 27.56 21.04 1.99
N VAL A 51 26.25 21.30 1.92
CA VAL A 51 25.68 22.39 1.13
C VAL A 51 26.08 23.75 1.69
N CYS A 52 26.07 23.95 3.01
CA CYS A 52 26.53 25.19 3.63
C CYS A 52 27.99 25.50 3.26
N ASN A 53 28.87 24.50 3.27
CA ASN A 53 30.28 24.71 2.91
C ASN A 53 30.44 25.04 1.43
N LEU A 54 29.69 24.37 0.53
CA LEU A 54 29.64 24.71 -0.88
C LEU A 54 29.16 26.15 -1.11
N LEU A 55 28.10 26.57 -0.42
CA LEU A 55 27.54 27.92 -0.51
C LEU A 55 28.54 28.96 0.01
N GLY A 56 29.18 28.71 1.16
CA GLY A 56 30.20 29.60 1.73
C GLY A 56 31.42 29.75 0.82
N ALA A 57 31.92 28.65 0.24
CA ALA A 57 33.02 28.68 -0.72
C ALA A 57 32.66 29.44 -2.00
N SER A 58 31.44 29.27 -2.49
CA SER A 58 30.94 29.98 -3.67
C SER A 58 30.73 31.47 -3.39
N ALA A 59 30.17 31.80 -2.22
CA ALA A 59 29.98 33.18 -1.77
C ALA A 59 31.31 33.93 -1.69
N TRP A 60 32.34 33.29 -1.09
CA TRP A 60 33.69 33.83 -1.03
C TRP A 60 34.27 34.17 -2.41
N GLN A 61 34.10 33.28 -3.40
CA GLN A 61 34.57 33.52 -4.77
C GLN A 61 33.85 34.70 -5.44
N THR A 62 32.59 34.95 -5.07
CA THR A 62 31.79 36.08 -5.57
C THR A 62 31.94 37.37 -4.75
N GLY A 63 32.81 37.39 -3.75
CA GLY A 63 33.02 38.56 -2.89
C GLY A 63 31.89 38.81 -1.86
N ILE A 64 31.10 37.78 -1.55
CA ILE A 64 30.03 37.82 -0.55
C ILE A 64 30.57 37.27 0.77
N LEU A 65 30.39 38.01 1.86
CA LEU A 65 30.72 37.56 3.20
C LEU A 65 29.57 36.72 3.78
N THR A 66 29.89 35.54 4.33
CA THR A 66 28.91 34.65 4.97
C THR A 66 29.28 34.40 6.43
N SER A 67 28.26 34.24 7.29
CA SER A 67 28.45 33.80 8.68
C SER A 67 28.40 32.28 8.78
N THR A 68 29.16 31.70 9.71
CA THR A 68 29.02 30.29 10.12
C THR A 68 28.19 30.12 11.40
N ILE A 69 27.73 31.24 11.97
CA ILE A 69 26.89 31.25 13.18
C ILE A 69 25.46 30.89 12.77
N SER A 70 24.85 29.96 13.50
CA SER A 70 23.44 29.60 13.30
C SER A 70 22.53 30.80 13.55
N CYS A 71 21.50 30.97 12.72
CA CYS A 71 20.52 32.02 12.93
C CYS A 71 19.73 31.77 14.22
N GLU A 72 19.73 32.71 15.16
CA GLU A 72 18.97 32.63 16.43
C GLU A 72 17.47 32.97 16.24
N GLN A 73 16.88 32.67 15.08
CA GLN A 73 15.43 32.84 14.90
C GLN A 73 14.70 31.77 15.74
N THR A 74 14.16 32.20 16.89
CA THR A 74 13.52 31.34 17.90
C THR A 74 12.04 31.08 17.67
N GLU A 75 11.41 31.75 16.69
CA GLU A 75 9.98 31.58 16.41
C GLU A 75 9.71 30.18 15.85
N THR A 76 9.21 29.31 16.72
CA THR A 76 8.71 28.00 16.34
C THR A 76 7.34 28.15 15.71
N GLY A 77 7.20 27.75 14.44
CA GLY A 77 5.94 27.83 13.72
C GLY A 77 5.97 26.99 12.44
N LYS A 78 4.84 26.96 11.75
CA LYS A 78 4.73 26.26 10.45
C LYS A 78 4.31 27.25 9.38
N TYR A 79 5.13 27.35 8.34
CA TYR A 79 4.74 27.95 7.06
C TYR A 79 4.08 26.86 6.19
N PRO A 80 3.28 27.23 5.16
CA PRO A 80 2.59 26.26 4.34
C PRO A 80 3.56 25.30 3.66
N GLY A 81 3.27 24.01 3.77
CA GLY A 81 4.01 22.95 3.10
C GLY A 81 3.66 22.84 1.62
N ALA A 82 3.95 21.68 1.02
CA ALA A 82 3.48 21.37 -0.31
C ALA A 82 1.96 21.17 -0.34
N TYR A 83 1.33 21.57 -1.44
CA TYR A 83 -0.08 21.25 -1.71
C TYR A 83 -0.20 19.82 -2.23
N VAL A 84 -1.25 19.11 -1.82
CA VAL A 84 -1.53 17.73 -2.25
C VAL A 84 -2.99 17.64 -2.65
N PHE A 85 -3.25 17.38 -3.94
CA PHE A 85 -4.61 17.16 -4.43
C PHE A 85 -5.16 15.85 -3.84
N PRO A 86 -6.40 15.84 -3.31
CA PRO A 86 -6.97 14.64 -2.74
C PRO A 86 -7.11 13.56 -3.83
N PRO A 87 -6.73 12.30 -3.56
CA PRO A 87 -6.86 11.23 -4.53
C PRO A 87 -8.33 10.80 -4.67
N ILE A 88 -8.75 10.56 -5.91
CA ILE A 88 -9.97 9.81 -6.21
C ILE A 88 -9.67 8.33 -5.92
N LYS A 89 -10.11 7.88 -4.75
CA LYS A 89 -9.81 6.53 -4.25
C LYS A 89 -10.58 5.45 -4.99
N GLY A 90 -10.00 4.25 -5.00
CA GLY A 90 -10.56 3.06 -5.64
C GLY A 90 -9.65 2.50 -6.72
N LEU A 91 -10.12 1.40 -7.33
CA LEU A 91 -9.48 0.78 -8.48
C LEU A 91 -9.94 1.48 -9.76
N GLU A 92 -8.97 2.04 -10.49
CA GLU A 92 -9.14 2.54 -11.84
C GLU A 92 -8.61 1.48 -12.83
N ASN A 93 -9.54 0.76 -13.44
CA ASN A 93 -9.29 -0.27 -14.44
C ASN A 93 -10.02 0.01 -15.76
N ARG A 94 -10.58 1.21 -15.94
CA ARG A 94 -11.25 1.63 -17.17
C ARG A 94 -10.35 2.46 -18.06
N ARG A 95 -9.62 3.42 -17.47
CA ARG A 95 -8.72 4.33 -18.22
C ARG A 95 -7.32 4.35 -17.62
N PRO A 96 -6.26 4.44 -18.45
CA PRO A 96 -4.91 4.65 -17.96
C PRO A 96 -4.76 5.98 -17.24
N VAL A 97 -3.90 6.01 -16.22
CA VAL A 97 -3.59 7.21 -15.43
C VAL A 97 -2.11 7.53 -15.61
N THR A 98 -1.81 8.73 -16.11
CA THR A 98 -0.44 9.12 -16.44
C THR A 98 0.09 10.15 -15.44
N GLY A 99 1.32 9.93 -14.96
CA GLY A 99 2.01 10.85 -14.06
C GLY A 99 2.80 11.92 -14.82
N LEU A 100 2.49 13.19 -14.54
CA LEU A 100 3.21 14.37 -15.01
C LEU A 100 3.92 15.01 -13.81
N ASP A 101 5.25 15.06 -13.79
CA ASP A 101 6.07 15.47 -12.65
C ASP A 101 7.01 16.63 -12.98
N PHE A 102 7.22 17.56 -12.05
CA PHE A 102 8.20 18.62 -12.18
C PHE A 102 9.63 18.08 -12.03
N ALA A 103 10.46 18.31 -13.05
CA ALA A 103 11.87 17.93 -12.97
C ALA A 103 12.58 18.77 -11.88
N SER A 104 12.87 18.21 -10.71
CA SER A 104 13.55 18.90 -9.60
C SER A 104 12.86 20.24 -9.23
N LEU A 105 11.59 20.17 -8.80
CA LEU A 105 10.74 21.33 -8.50
C LEU A 105 11.46 22.43 -7.69
N TYR A 106 11.81 22.18 -6.43
CA TYR A 106 12.34 23.23 -5.54
C TYR A 106 13.65 23.87 -6.03
N PRO A 107 14.68 23.12 -6.48
CA PRO A 107 15.86 23.73 -7.09
C PRO A 107 15.52 24.64 -8.28
N ASN A 108 14.60 24.22 -9.14
CA ASN A 108 14.24 25.00 -10.31
C ASN A 108 13.35 26.20 -9.96
N LEU A 109 12.54 26.15 -8.91
CA LEU A 109 11.84 27.32 -8.37
C LEU A 109 12.83 28.34 -7.80
N MET A 110 13.86 27.88 -7.09
CA MET A 110 14.91 28.75 -6.54
C MET A 110 15.67 29.47 -7.64
N ILE A 111 15.99 28.79 -8.75
CA ILE A 111 16.58 29.43 -9.92
C ILE A 111 15.56 30.39 -10.56
N THR A 112 14.37 29.88 -10.91
CA THR A 112 13.34 30.64 -11.66
C THR A 112 13.00 31.95 -10.98
N TYR A 113 12.66 31.93 -9.69
CA TYR A 113 12.24 33.11 -8.94
C TYR A 113 13.39 33.82 -8.21
N ASN A 114 14.64 33.45 -8.52
CA ASN A 114 15.86 33.97 -7.90
C ASN A 114 15.86 33.89 -6.36
N LEU A 115 15.25 32.85 -5.78
CA LEU A 115 15.09 32.70 -4.34
C LEU A 115 16.43 32.34 -3.70
N SER A 116 17.14 33.38 -3.27
CA SER A 116 18.48 33.32 -2.72
C SER A 116 18.62 34.31 -1.56
N PRO A 117 19.35 34.01 -0.47
CA PRO A 117 19.44 34.90 0.68
C PRO A 117 19.88 36.34 0.34
N ASP A 118 20.77 36.49 -0.65
CA ASP A 118 21.29 37.76 -1.16
C ASP A 118 20.33 38.53 -2.08
N MET A 119 19.18 37.94 -2.44
CA MET A 119 18.19 38.51 -3.37
C MET A 119 16.82 38.73 -2.72
N ILE A 120 16.64 38.33 -1.45
CA ILE A 120 15.40 38.54 -0.70
C ILE A 120 15.42 39.92 -0.04
N ILE A 121 14.32 40.64 -0.21
CA ILE A 121 14.01 41.93 0.41
C ILE A 121 12.86 41.70 1.39
N LEU A 122 13.06 42.12 2.64
CA LEU A 122 12.08 41.97 3.72
C LEU A 122 11.26 43.26 3.98
N SER A 123 11.78 44.41 3.56
CA SER A 123 11.14 45.72 3.75
C SER A 123 10.42 46.18 2.49
N GLU A 124 9.17 46.60 2.64
CA GLU A 124 8.38 47.15 1.53
C GLU A 124 8.99 48.44 0.97
N GLU A 125 9.56 49.30 1.82
CA GLU A 125 10.24 50.53 1.38
C GLU A 125 11.43 50.22 0.47
N GLN A 126 12.21 49.20 0.83
CA GLN A 126 13.33 48.74 0.00
C GLN A 126 12.83 48.11 -1.30
N ALA A 127 11.74 47.35 -1.27
CA ALA A 127 11.13 46.77 -2.46
C ALA A 127 10.69 47.87 -3.43
N LEU A 128 9.98 48.89 -2.94
CA LEU A 128 9.57 50.05 -3.73
C LEU A 128 10.77 50.80 -4.33
N SER A 129 11.84 51.01 -3.56
CA SER A 129 13.07 51.64 -4.04
C SER A 129 13.71 50.85 -5.19
N VAL A 130 13.77 49.52 -5.07
CA VAL A 130 14.32 48.64 -6.10
C VAL A 130 13.42 48.61 -7.34
N GLU A 131 12.10 48.61 -7.19
CA GLU A 131 11.18 48.74 -8.33
C GLU A 131 11.33 50.08 -9.05
N CYS A 132 11.49 51.18 -8.31
CA CYS A 132 11.76 52.51 -8.88
C CYS A 132 13.06 52.55 -9.69
N SER A 133 14.03 51.68 -9.36
CA SER A 133 15.27 51.53 -10.13
C SER A 133 15.10 50.75 -11.46
N GLY A 134 13.88 50.31 -11.79
CA GLY A 134 13.56 49.58 -13.00
C GLY A 134 13.76 48.07 -12.90
N LYS A 135 14.06 47.53 -11.71
CA LYS A 135 14.16 46.09 -11.47
C LYS A 135 12.79 45.49 -11.18
N LYS A 136 12.52 44.33 -11.76
CA LYS A 136 11.28 43.58 -11.51
C LYS A 136 11.41 42.79 -10.20
N LEU A 137 10.37 42.81 -9.37
CA LEU A 137 10.31 42.03 -8.14
C LEU A 137 9.28 40.90 -8.20
N HIS A 138 9.45 39.97 -7.27
CA HIS A 138 8.54 38.88 -7.02
C HIS A 138 8.06 38.88 -5.60
N LYS A 139 6.79 39.23 -5.43
CA LYS A 139 6.12 39.19 -4.14
C LYS A 139 6.00 37.75 -3.66
N ILE A 140 6.45 37.52 -2.44
CA ILE A 140 6.31 36.30 -1.66
C ILE A 140 5.28 36.60 -0.57
N GLU A 141 4.26 35.75 -0.50
CA GLU A 141 3.16 35.91 0.45
C GLU A 141 2.71 34.54 0.95
N PHE A 142 2.67 34.39 2.28
CA PHE A 142 2.16 33.17 2.93
C PHE A 142 1.82 33.43 4.40
N LEU A 143 1.00 32.55 4.98
CA LEU A 143 0.68 32.58 6.40
C LEU A 143 1.74 31.85 7.23
N PHE A 144 2.19 32.45 8.31
CA PHE A 144 3.03 31.84 9.34
C PHE A 144 2.36 32.03 10.70
N ASN A 145 1.97 30.93 11.35
CA ASN A 145 1.21 30.98 12.61
C ASN A 145 -0.04 31.89 12.54
N GLY A 146 -0.74 31.89 11.40
CA GLY A 146 -1.92 32.72 11.16
C GLY A 146 -1.62 34.15 10.70
N ASN A 147 -0.38 34.61 10.79
CA ASN A 147 0.02 35.96 10.37
C ASN A 147 0.53 35.97 8.91
N PRO A 148 0.10 36.93 8.09
CA PRO A 148 0.65 37.08 6.74
C PRO A 148 2.10 37.57 6.79
N ILE A 149 2.97 36.85 6.08
CA ILE A 149 4.36 37.22 5.86
C ILE A 149 4.50 37.73 4.43
N HIS A 150 5.17 38.88 4.29
CA HIS A 150 5.47 39.49 3.01
C HIS A 150 6.98 39.61 2.83
N ALA A 151 7.45 39.24 1.64
CA ALA A 151 8.82 39.46 1.21
C ALA A 151 8.86 39.63 -0.31
N TRP A 152 10.00 40.03 -0.84
CA TRP A 152 10.20 40.16 -2.28
C TRP A 152 11.51 39.52 -2.71
N SER A 153 11.55 38.93 -3.91
CA SER A 153 12.78 38.46 -4.55
C SER A 153 13.08 39.31 -5.78
N VAL A 154 14.33 39.73 -5.94
CA VAL A 154 14.76 40.48 -7.14
C VAL A 154 14.83 39.53 -8.33
N TRP A 155 14.10 39.84 -9.39
CA TRP A 155 14.09 38.99 -10.58
C TRP A 155 15.37 39.14 -11.40
N HIS A 156 15.95 38.01 -11.81
CA HIS A 156 17.23 37.98 -12.53
C HIS A 156 17.11 38.19 -14.05
N ASN A 157 15.91 38.28 -14.64
CA ASN A 157 15.69 38.51 -16.10
C ASN A 157 16.44 37.55 -17.06
N ASN A 158 16.79 36.34 -16.61
CA ASN A 158 17.73 35.43 -17.29
C ASN A 158 19.15 36.00 -17.54
N ILE A 159 19.52 37.08 -16.85
CA ILE A 159 20.83 37.71 -16.92
C ILE A 159 21.74 37.11 -15.84
N SER A 160 22.88 36.55 -16.24
CA SER A 160 23.78 35.83 -15.32
C SER A 160 24.29 36.67 -14.14
N LYS A 161 24.50 37.97 -14.35
CA LYS A 161 25.02 38.90 -13.34
C LYS A 161 23.97 39.33 -12.30
N ASP A 162 22.69 39.11 -12.59
CA ASP A 162 21.58 39.44 -11.68
C ASP A 162 21.08 38.20 -10.90
N LYS A 163 21.68 37.02 -11.15
CA LYS A 163 21.38 35.79 -10.42
C LYS A 163 22.03 35.82 -9.05
N GLY A 164 21.25 35.43 -8.03
CA GLY A 164 21.74 35.29 -6.67
C GLY A 164 22.66 34.07 -6.50
N LEU A 165 23.25 33.96 -5.32
CA LEU A 165 24.15 32.88 -4.94
C LEU A 165 23.55 31.49 -5.24
N TYR A 166 22.32 31.24 -4.80
CA TYR A 166 21.66 29.94 -4.96
C TYR A 166 21.43 29.60 -6.43
N ALA A 167 20.92 30.55 -7.23
CA ALA A 167 20.65 30.35 -8.64
C ALA A 167 21.93 29.98 -9.41
N ASN A 168 23.03 30.70 -9.16
CA ASN A 168 24.31 30.44 -9.80
C ASN A 168 24.87 29.05 -9.45
N VAL A 169 24.85 28.67 -8.17
CA VAL A 169 25.38 27.37 -7.73
C VAL A 169 24.49 26.23 -8.24
N LEU A 170 23.16 26.36 -8.16
CA LEU A 170 22.24 25.33 -8.65
C LEU A 170 22.35 25.12 -10.16
N GLU A 171 22.55 26.18 -10.94
CA GLU A 171 22.82 26.06 -12.38
C GLU A 171 24.13 25.34 -12.67
N TYR A 172 25.19 25.68 -11.94
CA TYR A 172 26.47 24.98 -12.04
C TYR A 172 26.31 23.48 -11.75
N LEU A 173 25.64 23.11 -10.65
CA LEU A 173 25.39 21.71 -10.29
C LEU A 173 24.52 21.00 -11.33
N SER A 174 23.48 21.66 -11.83
CA SER A 174 22.58 21.12 -12.86
C SER A 174 23.32 20.86 -14.17
N SER A 175 24.16 21.80 -14.60
CA SER A 175 25.00 21.68 -15.79
C SER A 175 25.98 20.50 -15.66
N LYS A 176 26.69 20.41 -14.52
CA LYS A 176 27.61 19.30 -14.25
C LYS A 176 26.91 17.95 -14.20
N ARG A 177 25.72 17.88 -13.62
CA ARG A 177 24.89 16.67 -13.62
C ARG A 177 24.52 16.24 -15.04
N ASN A 178 24.14 17.17 -15.90
CA ASN A 178 23.79 16.89 -17.29
C ASN A 178 25.01 16.42 -18.10
N GLU A 179 26.19 16.99 -17.85
CA GLU A 179 27.47 16.54 -18.42
C GLU A 179 27.73 15.06 -18.06
N MET A 180 27.58 14.69 -16.78
CA MET A 180 27.76 13.31 -16.32
C MET A 180 26.73 12.35 -16.93
N LYS A 181 25.45 12.76 -17.00
CA LYS A 181 24.40 11.95 -17.64
C LYS A 181 24.67 11.70 -19.12
N LYS A 182 25.14 12.72 -19.85
CA LYS A 182 25.50 12.60 -21.28
C LYS A 182 26.63 11.58 -21.49
N ARG A 183 27.61 11.54 -20.58
CA ARG A 183 28.69 10.54 -20.59
C ARG A 183 28.21 9.14 -20.18
N LEU A 184 27.28 9.05 -19.23
CA LEU A 184 26.75 7.80 -18.70
C LEU A 184 25.85 7.06 -19.71
N ALA A 185 25.01 7.78 -20.46
CA ALA A 185 24.03 7.19 -21.37
C ALA A 185 24.60 6.14 -22.35
N PRO A 186 25.66 6.41 -23.14
CA PRO A 186 26.22 5.41 -24.05
C PRO A 186 26.85 4.22 -23.33
N LEU A 187 27.48 4.44 -22.18
CA LEU A 187 28.10 3.37 -21.38
C LEU A 187 27.05 2.44 -20.79
N LYS A 188 25.94 3.02 -20.30
CA LYS A 188 24.80 2.26 -19.78
C LYS A 188 24.15 1.41 -20.87
N ALA A 189 23.97 1.97 -22.08
CA ALA A 189 23.46 1.21 -23.22
C ALA A 189 24.39 0.04 -23.59
N LYS A 190 25.71 0.28 -23.69
CA LYS A 190 26.69 -0.80 -23.95
C LYS A 190 26.65 -1.87 -22.85
N LYS A 191 26.49 -1.46 -21.58
CA LYS A 191 26.38 -2.38 -20.45
C LYS A 191 25.14 -3.26 -20.54
N GLU A 192 23.98 -2.67 -20.81
CA GLU A 192 22.71 -3.41 -20.98
C GLU A 192 22.81 -4.42 -22.14
N ASP A 193 23.44 -4.05 -23.25
CA ASP A 193 23.68 -4.96 -24.37
C ASP A 193 24.58 -6.15 -23.97
N MET A 194 25.66 -5.90 -23.21
CA MET A 194 26.53 -6.97 -22.70
C MET A 194 25.79 -7.88 -21.70
N GLU A 195 24.89 -7.34 -20.88
CA GLU A 195 24.07 -8.12 -19.93
C GLU A 195 23.12 -9.10 -20.63
N LEU A 196 22.62 -8.75 -21.82
CA LEU A 196 21.82 -9.66 -22.65
C LEU A 196 22.66 -10.86 -23.12
N VAL A 197 23.91 -10.62 -23.50
CA VAL A 197 24.86 -11.68 -23.89
C VAL A 197 25.18 -12.57 -22.69
N ILE A 198 25.50 -11.98 -21.52
CA ILE A 198 25.77 -12.72 -20.27
C ILE A 198 24.57 -13.58 -19.88
N SER A 199 23.35 -13.04 -19.98
CA SER A 199 22.13 -13.79 -19.68
C SER A 199 21.98 -14.98 -20.62
N SER A 200 22.22 -14.79 -21.92
CA SER A 200 22.19 -15.87 -22.93
C SER A 200 23.24 -16.95 -22.65
N LEU A 201 24.45 -16.56 -22.23
CA LEU A 201 25.53 -17.47 -21.82
C LEU A 201 25.18 -18.32 -20.58
N HIS A 202 24.35 -17.79 -19.66
CA HIS A 202 23.90 -18.55 -18.48
C HIS A 202 22.70 -19.46 -18.77
N LEU A 203 21.86 -19.12 -19.74
CA LEU A 203 20.70 -19.93 -20.16
C LEU A 203 21.10 -21.08 -21.09
N GLY A 204 22.12 -20.88 -21.94
CA GLY A 204 22.62 -21.92 -22.84
C GLY A 204 23.67 -22.80 -22.18
N LYS A 205 23.34 -24.05 -21.85
CA LYS A 205 24.39 -25.06 -21.60
C LYS A 205 25.14 -25.29 -22.92
N SER A 206 26.31 -24.66 -23.07
CA SER A 206 27.31 -24.83 -24.16
C SER A 206 27.34 -23.81 -25.31
N LEU A 207 26.80 -22.60 -25.18
CA LEU A 207 27.02 -21.54 -26.18
C LEU A 207 28.41 -20.90 -26.04
N SER A 208 29.12 -20.72 -27.15
CA SER A 208 30.30 -19.85 -27.25
C SER A 208 29.92 -18.37 -27.20
N LEU A 209 30.89 -17.48 -26.93
CA LEU A 209 30.63 -16.03 -26.89
C LEU A 209 30.11 -15.50 -28.23
N SER A 210 30.68 -15.95 -29.35
CA SER A 210 30.25 -15.58 -30.71
C SER A 210 28.80 -15.96 -30.95
N GLU A 211 28.42 -17.22 -30.65
CA GLU A 211 27.05 -17.70 -30.85
C GLU A 211 26.04 -16.95 -29.97
N ALA A 212 26.42 -16.62 -28.73
CA ALA A 212 25.57 -15.83 -27.85
C ALA A 212 25.35 -14.40 -28.39
N ILE A 213 26.40 -13.75 -28.92
CA ILE A 213 26.28 -12.42 -29.53
C ILE A 213 25.37 -12.47 -30.76
N GLU A 214 25.59 -13.43 -31.66
CA GLU A 214 24.78 -13.60 -32.87
C GLU A 214 23.31 -13.86 -32.52
N GLN A 215 23.04 -14.69 -31.52
CA GLN A 215 21.68 -14.99 -31.07
C GLN A 215 20.97 -13.75 -30.51
N VAL A 216 21.65 -12.93 -29.69
CA VAL A 216 21.06 -11.70 -29.14
C VAL A 216 20.77 -10.70 -30.27
N VAL A 217 21.69 -10.54 -31.23
CA VAL A 217 21.49 -9.66 -32.40
C VAL A 217 20.33 -10.15 -33.27
N ALA A 218 20.25 -11.45 -33.53
CA ALA A 218 19.18 -12.06 -34.33
C ALA A 218 17.80 -11.86 -33.68
N ASN A 219 17.71 -12.00 -32.37
CA ASN A 219 16.47 -11.84 -31.60
C ASN A 219 16.06 -10.38 -31.37
N ALA A 220 16.95 -9.41 -31.63
CA ALA A 220 16.63 -7.99 -31.49
C ALA A 220 15.71 -7.51 -32.63
N LYS A 221 14.79 -6.60 -32.31
CA LYS A 221 13.98 -5.87 -33.32
C LYS A 221 14.89 -5.05 -34.24
N GLU A 222 14.46 -4.88 -35.48
CA GLU A 222 15.22 -4.22 -36.56
C GLU A 222 15.80 -2.85 -36.16
N GLU A 223 15.01 -2.02 -35.47
CA GLU A 223 15.41 -0.70 -34.97
C GLU A 223 16.57 -0.72 -33.95
N LYS A 224 16.69 -1.78 -33.15
CA LYS A 224 17.75 -1.92 -32.13
C LYS A 224 18.98 -2.67 -32.66
N ARG A 225 18.85 -3.41 -33.76
CA ARG A 225 19.93 -4.26 -34.30
C ARG A 225 21.18 -3.47 -34.62
N THR A 226 21.06 -2.27 -35.19
CA THR A 226 22.21 -1.41 -35.54
C THR A 226 22.99 -0.93 -34.32
N GLY A 227 22.30 -0.50 -33.25
CA GLY A 227 22.93 -0.11 -31.99
C GLY A 227 23.62 -1.28 -31.29
N LEU A 228 22.92 -2.41 -31.21
CA LEU A 228 23.43 -3.64 -30.60
C LEU A 228 24.66 -4.18 -31.36
N THR A 229 24.60 -4.15 -32.69
CA THR A 229 25.68 -4.54 -33.59
C THR A 229 26.94 -3.71 -33.33
N LYS A 230 26.79 -2.38 -33.30
CA LYS A 230 27.89 -1.47 -33.01
C LYS A 230 28.53 -1.73 -31.63
N ASN A 231 27.72 -2.03 -30.63
CA ASN A 231 28.17 -2.23 -29.26
C ASN A 231 28.75 -3.62 -28.99
N LEU A 232 28.41 -4.65 -29.78
CA LEU A 232 28.78 -6.03 -29.47
C LEU A 232 29.73 -6.70 -30.47
N TYR A 233 29.79 -6.28 -31.74
CA TYR A 233 30.55 -7.03 -32.76
C TYR A 233 32.05 -7.10 -32.50
N HIS A 234 32.63 -6.13 -31.79
CA HIS A 234 34.05 -6.15 -31.43
C HIS A 234 34.42 -7.29 -30.46
N PHE A 235 33.43 -7.88 -29.79
CA PHE A 235 33.61 -8.98 -28.85
C PHE A 235 33.56 -10.38 -29.50
N ILE A 236 33.15 -10.49 -30.77
CA ILE A 236 32.96 -11.78 -31.45
C ILE A 236 34.25 -12.61 -31.47
N ASN A 237 35.40 -11.95 -31.62
CA ASN A 237 36.72 -12.60 -31.68
C ASN A 237 37.47 -12.60 -30.34
N GLN A 238 36.86 -12.11 -29.26
CA GLN A 238 37.50 -12.06 -27.95
C GLN A 238 37.24 -13.33 -27.16
N GLU A 239 38.11 -13.62 -26.21
CA GLU A 239 37.85 -14.68 -25.25
C GLU A 239 36.83 -14.25 -24.19
N LYS A 240 36.09 -15.21 -23.64
CA LYS A 240 35.08 -14.95 -22.59
C LYS A 240 35.66 -14.19 -21.40
N HIS A 241 36.91 -14.47 -21.02
CA HIS A 241 37.55 -13.81 -19.88
C HIS A 241 37.86 -12.32 -20.17
N GLU A 242 38.24 -11.98 -21.41
CA GLU A 242 38.47 -10.60 -21.86
C GLU A 242 37.15 -9.81 -21.90
N PHE A 243 36.09 -10.43 -22.44
CA PHE A 243 34.75 -9.87 -22.43
C PHE A 243 34.26 -9.55 -21.01
N MET A 244 34.45 -10.48 -20.08
CA MET A 244 34.07 -10.28 -18.67
C MET A 244 34.91 -9.20 -18.00
N ALA A 245 36.20 -9.09 -18.30
CA ALA A 245 37.06 -8.02 -17.77
C ALA A 245 36.62 -6.63 -18.29
N GLU A 246 36.26 -6.51 -19.57
CA GLU A 246 35.72 -5.27 -20.12
C GLU A 246 34.35 -4.93 -19.54
N TYR A 247 33.49 -5.95 -19.33
CA TYR A 247 32.21 -5.79 -18.65
C TYR A 247 32.38 -5.25 -17.22
N ASP A 248 33.32 -5.79 -16.44
CA ASP A 248 33.59 -5.36 -15.08
C ASP A 248 34.12 -3.91 -15.04
N SER A 249 35.01 -3.55 -15.98
CA SER A 249 35.50 -2.18 -16.14
C SER A 249 34.37 -1.21 -16.50
N LEU A 250 33.51 -1.60 -17.45
CA LEU A 250 32.34 -0.81 -17.85
C LEU A 250 31.33 -0.66 -16.71
N CYS A 251 31.12 -1.70 -15.92
CA CYS A 251 30.29 -1.66 -14.73
C CYS A 251 30.83 -0.66 -13.71
N PHE A 252 32.14 -0.69 -13.46
CA PHE A 252 32.80 0.28 -12.59
C PHE A 252 32.63 1.72 -13.08
N GLU A 253 32.87 2.00 -14.36
CA GLU A 253 32.70 3.33 -14.94
C GLU A 253 31.24 3.82 -14.87
N CYS A 254 30.28 2.95 -15.19
CA CYS A 254 28.85 3.25 -15.06
C CYS A 254 28.51 3.60 -13.62
N SER A 255 28.91 2.77 -12.66
CA SER A 255 28.68 3.02 -11.22
C SER A 255 29.36 4.30 -10.73
N TYR A 256 30.53 4.64 -11.27
CA TYR A 256 31.23 5.88 -10.95
C TYR A 256 30.50 7.12 -11.44
N LEU A 257 30.12 7.17 -12.71
CA LEU A 257 29.37 8.29 -13.28
C LEU A 257 27.96 8.41 -12.68
N ASP A 258 27.32 7.28 -12.38
CA ASP A 258 26.03 7.26 -11.71
C ASP A 258 26.12 7.81 -10.28
N ALA A 259 27.13 7.42 -9.51
CA ALA A 259 27.39 8.00 -8.19
C ALA A 259 27.60 9.52 -8.24
N LYS A 260 28.36 10.03 -9.23
CA LYS A 260 28.54 11.47 -9.45
C LYS A 260 27.23 12.20 -9.75
N GLN A 261 26.48 11.75 -10.75
CA GLN A 261 25.23 12.43 -11.12
C GLN A 261 24.21 12.39 -9.97
N TYR A 262 24.23 11.30 -9.18
CA TYR A 262 23.41 11.15 -7.99
C TYR A 262 23.83 12.13 -6.89
N ALA A 263 25.12 12.30 -6.62
CA ALA A 263 25.62 13.28 -5.65
C ALA A 263 25.16 14.70 -5.99
N PHE A 264 25.26 15.12 -7.27
CA PHE A 264 24.72 16.41 -7.72
C PHE A 264 23.21 16.52 -7.47
N LYS A 265 22.43 15.48 -7.77
CA LYS A 265 20.97 15.45 -7.51
C LYS A 265 20.66 15.64 -6.02
N VAL A 266 21.37 14.91 -5.15
CA VAL A 266 21.17 14.98 -3.69
C VAL A 266 21.47 16.39 -3.18
N TYR A 267 22.57 16.99 -3.63
CA TYR A 267 22.95 18.34 -3.21
C TYR A 267 21.92 19.37 -3.67
N MET A 268 21.53 19.38 -4.94
CA MET A 268 20.49 20.28 -5.44
C MET A 268 19.23 20.21 -4.56
N ASN A 269 18.73 19.00 -4.28
CA ASN A 269 17.53 18.80 -3.46
C ASN A 269 17.71 19.17 -1.98
N THR A 270 18.96 19.31 -1.50
CA THR A 270 19.27 19.66 -0.11
C THR A 270 19.22 21.18 0.12
N PHE A 271 19.34 22.02 -0.91
CA PHE A 271 19.34 23.49 -0.78
C PHE A 271 18.10 24.02 -0.06
N TYR A 272 16.91 23.54 -0.45
CA TYR A 272 15.66 23.89 0.22
C TYR A 272 15.68 23.49 1.70
N GLY A 273 16.14 22.28 2.01
CA GLY A 273 16.26 21.80 3.39
C GLY A 273 17.21 22.66 4.22
N THR A 274 18.34 23.08 3.64
CA THR A 274 19.30 24.01 4.27
C THR A 274 18.70 25.39 4.51
N ALA A 275 17.87 25.90 3.59
CA ALA A 275 17.24 27.21 3.74
C ALA A 275 16.07 27.21 4.75
N GLY A 276 15.47 26.04 5.01
CA GLY A 276 14.38 25.86 5.97
C GLY A 276 14.79 25.29 7.33
N ASP A 277 16.06 24.92 7.52
CA ASP A 277 16.60 24.44 8.81
C ASP A 277 17.04 25.63 9.65
N SER A 278 16.38 25.88 10.79
CA SER A 278 16.70 27.01 11.67
C SER A 278 18.12 26.97 12.23
N LYS A 279 18.79 25.80 12.22
CA LYS A 279 20.19 25.68 12.64
C LYS A 279 21.19 26.07 11.54
N SER A 280 20.72 26.24 10.32
CA SER A 280 21.56 26.61 9.18
C SER A 280 21.96 28.09 9.24
N PRO A 281 23.21 28.43 8.90
CA PRO A 281 23.61 29.83 8.72
C PRO A 281 22.94 30.50 7.52
N PHE A 282 22.37 29.71 6.59
CA PHE A 282 21.62 30.19 5.44
C PHE A 282 20.10 30.07 5.63
N PHE A 283 19.64 29.92 6.87
CA PHE A 283 18.21 29.89 7.19
C PHE A 283 17.57 31.23 6.86
N LEU A 284 16.49 31.20 6.08
CA LEU A 284 15.64 32.35 5.85
C LEU A 284 14.21 31.86 5.63
N ARG A 285 13.33 32.12 6.62
CA ARG A 285 11.94 31.66 6.61
C ARG A 285 11.19 32.12 5.37
N GLU A 286 11.36 33.37 4.98
CA GLU A 286 10.70 34.00 3.85
C GLU A 286 11.12 33.35 2.52
N LEU A 287 12.37 32.90 2.44
CA LEU A 287 12.88 32.12 1.30
C LEU A 287 12.25 30.72 1.29
N ALA A 288 12.26 30.01 2.43
CA ALA A 288 11.70 28.66 2.52
C ALA A 288 10.20 28.64 2.23
N GLY A 289 9.43 29.56 2.82
CA GLY A 289 8.01 29.75 2.53
C GLY A 289 7.75 30.26 1.11
N GLY A 290 8.64 31.10 0.57
CA GLY A 290 8.59 31.53 -0.84
C GLY A 290 8.73 30.37 -1.81
N VAL A 291 9.62 29.40 -1.55
CA VAL A 291 9.76 28.19 -2.37
C VAL A 291 8.49 27.35 -2.33
N THR A 292 7.91 27.11 -1.15
CA THR A 292 6.70 26.27 -1.05
C THR A 292 5.50 26.95 -1.68
N SER A 293 5.27 28.25 -1.42
CA SER A 293 4.18 29.03 -2.04
C SER A 293 4.32 29.09 -3.56
N ALA A 294 5.52 29.30 -4.09
CA ALA A 294 5.77 29.24 -5.53
C ALA A 294 5.48 27.85 -6.11
N GLY A 295 5.81 26.78 -5.38
CA GLY A 295 5.47 25.41 -5.77
C GLY A 295 3.96 25.19 -5.84
N GLN A 296 3.22 25.63 -4.83
CA GLN A 296 1.76 25.55 -4.82
C GLN A 296 1.12 26.35 -5.96
N LYS A 297 1.60 27.57 -6.23
CA LYS A 297 1.13 28.40 -7.34
C LYS A 297 1.30 27.66 -8.67
N ASN A 298 2.49 27.12 -8.94
CA ASN A 298 2.79 26.49 -10.23
C ASN A 298 2.04 25.16 -10.43
N ILE A 299 1.93 24.32 -9.40
CA ILE A 299 1.17 23.06 -9.54
C ILE A 299 -0.33 23.33 -9.74
N LYS A 300 -0.90 24.35 -9.08
CA LYS A 300 -2.29 24.79 -9.30
C LYS A 300 -2.49 25.38 -10.69
N LEU A 301 -1.57 26.22 -11.17
CA LEU A 301 -1.58 26.75 -12.54
C LEU A 301 -1.61 25.63 -13.58
N VAL A 302 -0.76 24.61 -13.44
CA VAL A 302 -0.75 23.46 -14.33
C VAL A 302 -2.05 22.67 -14.20
N ALA A 303 -2.52 22.42 -12.97
CA ALA A 303 -3.77 21.71 -12.71
C ALA A 303 -4.98 22.36 -13.41
N ASP A 304 -5.07 23.69 -13.39
CA ASP A 304 -6.16 24.41 -14.04
C ASP A 304 -6.02 24.38 -15.57
N PHE A 305 -4.79 24.49 -16.09
CA PHE A 305 -4.54 24.36 -17.52
C PHE A 305 -4.94 22.98 -18.07
N VAL A 306 -4.55 21.90 -17.39
CA VAL A 306 -4.88 20.53 -17.86
C VAL A 306 -6.37 20.24 -17.74
N LYS A 307 -7.06 20.75 -16.70
CA LYS A 307 -8.52 20.67 -16.59
C LYS A 307 -9.22 21.38 -17.74
N ASN A 308 -8.77 22.59 -18.10
CA ASN A 308 -9.33 23.35 -19.22
C ASN A 308 -9.14 22.67 -20.58
N LYS A 309 -8.12 21.80 -20.70
CA LYS A 309 -7.87 20.94 -21.86
C LYS A 309 -8.70 19.65 -21.87
N GLY A 310 -9.56 19.43 -20.86
CA GLY A 310 -10.43 18.26 -20.76
C GLY A 310 -9.81 17.04 -20.04
N PHE A 311 -8.60 17.17 -19.48
CA PHE A 311 -7.99 16.11 -18.69
C PHE A 311 -8.59 16.07 -17.28
N ARG A 312 -8.78 14.85 -16.76
CA ARG A 312 -9.27 14.65 -15.38
C ARG A 312 -8.13 14.36 -14.44
N ILE A 313 -8.02 15.12 -13.35
CA ILE A 313 -7.02 14.89 -12.31
C ILE A 313 -7.54 13.81 -11.35
N LYS A 314 -6.82 12.70 -11.25
CA LYS A 314 -7.11 11.60 -10.30
C LYS A 314 -6.42 11.79 -8.96
N TYR A 315 -5.21 12.35 -8.97
CA TYR A 315 -4.41 12.60 -7.79
C TYR A 315 -3.33 13.64 -8.12
N GLY A 316 -2.76 14.27 -7.10
CA GLY A 316 -1.55 15.09 -7.25
C GLY A 316 -0.78 15.13 -5.95
N ASP A 317 0.53 14.93 -6.02
CA ASP A 317 1.45 15.15 -4.90
C ASP A 317 2.10 16.54 -5.02
N THR A 318 3.20 16.74 -4.30
CA THR A 318 3.93 18.01 -4.20
C THR A 318 4.37 18.58 -5.54
N ASP A 319 4.82 17.71 -6.45
CA ASP A 319 5.46 18.01 -7.72
C ASP A 319 4.83 17.28 -8.90
N SER A 320 3.85 16.40 -8.65
CA SER A 320 3.26 15.52 -9.67
C SER A 320 1.74 15.64 -9.74
N LEU A 321 1.20 15.49 -10.95
CA LEU A 321 -0.22 15.33 -11.24
C LEU A 321 -0.45 13.99 -11.96
N TYR A 322 -1.44 13.24 -11.49
CA TYR A 322 -1.90 12.00 -12.09
C TYR A 322 -3.18 12.27 -12.87
N LEU A 323 -3.09 12.16 -14.19
CA LEU A 323 -4.08 12.63 -15.15
C LEU A 323 -4.68 11.47 -15.94
N VAL A 324 -5.94 11.64 -16.35
CA VAL A 324 -6.64 10.76 -17.29
C VAL A 324 -7.02 11.58 -18.52
N CYS A 325 -6.70 11.06 -19.70
CA CYS A 325 -7.07 11.68 -20.98
C CYS A 325 -8.59 11.81 -21.13
N SER A 326 -9.01 12.71 -22.03
CA SER A 326 -10.42 12.84 -22.39
C SER A 326 -10.98 11.52 -22.92
N GLU A 327 -12.27 11.26 -22.67
CA GLU A 327 -12.96 10.07 -23.22
C GLU A 327 -12.92 10.06 -24.75
N GLU A 328 -12.84 11.24 -25.37
CA GLU A 328 -12.75 11.41 -26.83
C GLU A 328 -11.54 10.70 -27.43
N CYS A 329 -10.40 10.71 -26.73
CA CYS A 329 -9.17 10.05 -27.17
C CYS A 329 -9.33 8.53 -27.36
N PHE A 330 -10.26 7.91 -26.62
CA PHE A 330 -10.44 6.46 -26.62
C PHE A 330 -11.62 5.98 -27.47
N GLN A 331 -12.41 6.87 -28.07
CA GLN A 331 -13.66 6.50 -28.75
C GLN A 331 -13.47 5.47 -29.87
N GLU A 332 -12.42 5.62 -30.68
CA GLU A 332 -12.14 4.67 -31.77
C GLU A 332 -11.70 3.31 -31.22
N CYS A 333 -10.88 3.32 -30.17
CA CYS A 333 -10.41 2.13 -29.49
C CYS A 333 -11.59 1.37 -28.83
N ASP A 334 -12.48 2.09 -28.15
CA ASP A 334 -13.69 1.57 -27.54
C ASP A 334 -14.64 0.96 -28.58
N LYS A 335 -14.87 1.65 -29.70
CA LYS A 335 -15.68 1.14 -30.82
C LYS A 335 -15.09 -0.15 -31.39
N ALA A 336 -13.77 -0.21 -31.56
CA ALA A 336 -13.11 -1.42 -32.07
C ALA A 336 -13.30 -2.61 -31.12
N TYR A 337 -13.16 -2.40 -29.82
CA TYR A 337 -13.36 -3.43 -28.81
C TYR A 337 -14.82 -3.88 -28.70
N ASN A 338 -15.76 -2.94 -28.62
CA ASN A 338 -17.20 -3.22 -28.51
C ASN A 338 -17.74 -3.96 -29.74
N ASN A 339 -17.18 -3.71 -30.92
CA ASN A 339 -17.52 -4.42 -32.16
C ASN A 339 -16.78 -5.76 -32.31
N GLY A 340 -16.02 -6.20 -31.30
CA GLY A 340 -15.27 -7.46 -31.32
C GLY A 340 -14.09 -7.50 -32.30
N ARG A 341 -13.64 -6.34 -32.82
CA ARG A 341 -12.52 -6.28 -33.78
C ARG A 341 -11.16 -6.51 -33.14
N ILE A 342 -11.04 -6.24 -31.84
CA ILE A 342 -9.81 -6.40 -31.06
C ILE A 342 -10.11 -7.12 -29.75
N LEU A 343 -9.14 -7.89 -29.26
CA LEU A 343 -9.23 -8.60 -27.98
C LEU A 343 -8.91 -7.66 -26.81
N LYS A 344 -9.29 -8.06 -25.58
CA LYS A 344 -9.11 -7.24 -24.37
C LYS A 344 -7.65 -6.81 -24.12
N GLY A 345 -6.69 -7.72 -24.32
CA GLY A 345 -5.27 -7.40 -24.14
C GLY A 345 -4.74 -6.38 -25.15
N GLU A 346 -5.20 -6.46 -26.40
CA GLU A 346 -4.87 -5.49 -27.44
C GLU A 346 -5.54 -4.14 -27.18
N TYR A 347 -6.82 -4.14 -26.78
CA TYR A 347 -7.55 -2.95 -26.37
C TYR A 347 -6.84 -2.19 -25.25
N TRP A 348 -6.39 -2.88 -24.21
CA TRP A 348 -5.65 -2.27 -23.10
C TRP A 348 -4.29 -1.72 -23.52
N SER A 349 -3.58 -2.45 -24.38
CA SER A 349 -2.29 -1.98 -24.90
C SER A 349 -2.45 -0.70 -25.71
N ARG A 350 -3.45 -0.64 -26.60
CA ARG A 350 -3.77 0.56 -27.39
C ARG A 350 -4.19 1.75 -26.52
N MET A 351 -4.96 1.54 -25.46
CA MET A 351 -5.31 2.63 -24.54
C MET A 351 -4.07 3.23 -23.87
N VAL A 352 -3.11 2.39 -23.46
CA VAL A 352 -1.85 2.85 -22.88
C VAL A 352 -1.04 3.64 -23.91
N GLU A 353 -0.93 3.16 -25.15
CA GLU A 353 -0.23 3.85 -26.25
C GLU A 353 -0.85 5.22 -26.54
N ILE A 354 -2.17 5.30 -26.70
CA ILE A 354 -2.90 6.57 -26.89
C ILE A 354 -2.59 7.54 -25.74
N SER A 355 -2.57 7.03 -24.50
CA SER A 355 -2.30 7.87 -23.33
C SER A 355 -0.85 8.38 -23.29
N MET A 356 0.11 7.61 -23.80
CA MET A 356 1.50 8.03 -23.93
C MET A 356 1.63 9.15 -24.96
N GLU A 357 1.06 8.98 -26.15
CA GLU A 357 1.11 9.96 -27.24
C GLU A 357 0.43 11.29 -26.88
N GLU A 358 -0.76 11.23 -26.26
CA GLU A 358 -1.48 12.43 -25.84
C GLU A 358 -0.78 13.15 -24.68
N MET A 359 -0.12 12.41 -23.78
CA MET A 359 0.63 13.03 -22.69
C MET A 359 1.90 13.74 -23.18
N GLU A 360 2.59 13.21 -24.19
CA GLU A 360 3.74 13.88 -24.80
C GLU A 360 3.35 15.26 -25.35
N LYS A 361 2.24 15.32 -26.10
CA LYS A 361 1.69 16.60 -26.61
C LYS A 361 1.32 17.55 -25.47
N LEU A 362 0.63 17.06 -24.44
CA LEU A 362 0.25 17.88 -23.29
C LEU A 362 1.47 18.40 -22.54
N CYS A 363 2.51 17.59 -22.38
CA CYS A 363 3.75 17.96 -21.69
C CYS A 363 4.43 19.15 -22.38
N ASP A 364 4.51 19.14 -23.71
CA ASP A 364 5.04 20.27 -24.49
C ASP A 364 4.20 21.53 -24.31
N GLU A 365 2.88 21.42 -24.32
CA GLU A 365 1.97 22.55 -24.06
C GLU A 365 2.14 23.14 -22.66
N VAL A 366 2.22 22.29 -21.63
CA VAL A 366 2.46 22.68 -20.24
C VAL A 366 3.80 23.39 -20.10
N ASN A 367 4.86 22.85 -20.71
CA ASN A 367 6.19 23.48 -20.69
C ASN A 367 6.19 24.84 -21.42
N ASN A 368 5.42 24.98 -22.50
CA ASN A 368 5.23 26.27 -23.17
C ASN A 368 4.47 27.28 -22.29
N LEU A 369 3.44 26.84 -21.56
CA LEU A 369 2.73 27.67 -20.58
C LEU A 369 3.68 28.16 -19.48
N LEU A 370 4.42 27.24 -18.85
CA LEU A 370 5.35 27.56 -17.76
C LEU A 370 6.43 28.53 -18.23
N ARG A 371 6.96 28.36 -19.44
CA ARG A 371 7.93 29.29 -20.04
C ARG A 371 7.34 30.68 -20.28
N LYS A 372 6.06 30.76 -20.67
CA LYS A 372 5.37 32.03 -20.89
C LYS A 372 5.05 32.76 -19.58
N ASP A 373 4.60 32.03 -18.56
CA ASP A 373 4.30 32.60 -17.23
C ASP A 373 5.57 33.08 -16.52
N ASN A 374 6.58 32.21 -16.47
CA ASN A 374 7.81 32.44 -15.73
C ASN A 374 8.90 33.14 -16.55
N GLY A 375 8.72 33.36 -17.85
CA GLY A 375 9.74 33.99 -18.70
C GLY A 375 11.09 33.27 -18.76
N SER A 376 11.20 32.03 -18.29
CA SER A 376 12.43 31.23 -18.28
C SER A 376 12.15 29.75 -18.52
N PRO A 377 13.14 28.96 -18.98
CA PRO A 377 12.97 27.54 -19.28
C PRO A 377 13.34 26.60 -18.11
N TYR A 378 13.69 27.13 -16.92
CA TYR A 378 14.20 26.29 -15.82
C TYR A 378 13.12 25.39 -15.22
N LEU A 379 11.91 25.92 -15.06
CA LEU A 379 10.78 25.15 -14.56
C LEU A 379 10.11 24.38 -15.71
N LYS A 380 10.15 23.05 -15.62
CA LYS A 380 9.60 22.14 -16.62
C LYS A 380 9.02 20.89 -15.97
N MET A 381 8.02 20.32 -16.61
CA MET A 381 7.46 19.01 -16.29
C MET A 381 7.88 17.97 -17.32
N ALA A 382 7.91 16.72 -16.90
CA ALA A 382 8.10 15.55 -17.74
C ALA A 382 7.03 14.51 -17.39
N TYR A 383 6.56 13.76 -18.38
CA TYR A 383 5.79 12.56 -18.07
C TYR A 383 6.76 11.47 -17.60
N GLU A 384 6.38 10.72 -16.56
CA GLU A 384 7.22 9.65 -16.00
C GLU A 384 6.73 8.27 -16.44
N GLU A 385 5.47 7.95 -16.11
CA GLU A 385 4.88 6.66 -16.43
C GLU A 385 3.37 6.75 -16.66
N VAL A 386 2.85 5.78 -17.41
CA VAL A 386 1.42 5.45 -17.45
C VAL A 386 1.17 4.29 -16.50
N LEU A 387 0.27 4.47 -15.52
CA LEU A 387 -0.18 3.43 -14.61
C LEU A 387 -1.51 2.84 -15.09
N PHE A 388 -1.53 1.56 -15.45
CA PHE A 388 -2.77 0.87 -15.82
C PHE A 388 -2.71 -0.66 -15.68
N PRO A 389 -3.64 -1.29 -14.94
CA PRO A 389 -4.57 -0.69 -13.99
C PRO A 389 -3.85 -0.03 -12.82
N VAL A 390 -4.57 0.80 -12.06
CA VAL A 390 -4.03 1.49 -10.88
C VAL A 390 -5.09 1.60 -9.78
N ALA A 391 -4.67 1.56 -8.52
CA ALA A 391 -5.55 1.75 -7.38
C ALA A 391 -4.99 2.80 -6.42
N PHE A 392 -5.83 3.78 -6.07
CA PHE A 392 -5.53 4.81 -5.08
C PHE A 392 -6.24 4.48 -3.76
N THR A 393 -5.49 4.38 -2.66
CA THR A 393 -6.03 4.05 -1.32
C THR A 393 -5.96 5.23 -0.35
N GLY A 394 -5.20 6.28 -0.69
CA GLY A 394 -5.08 7.50 0.10
C GLY A 394 -3.92 8.38 -0.35
N LYS A 395 -3.75 9.55 0.31
CA LYS A 395 -2.66 10.49 0.00
C LYS A 395 -1.30 9.75 0.09
N LYS A 396 -0.50 9.81 -0.98
CA LYS A 396 0.78 9.09 -1.15
C LYS A 396 0.68 7.56 -1.01
N LYS A 397 -0.49 6.96 -1.25
CA LYS A 397 -0.74 5.52 -1.12
C LYS A 397 -1.47 4.96 -2.35
N TYR A 398 -0.72 4.43 -3.29
CA TYR A 398 -1.25 3.87 -4.53
C TYR A 398 -0.34 2.77 -5.09
N TYR A 399 -0.90 1.94 -5.95
CA TYR A 399 -0.19 0.87 -6.63
C TYR A 399 -0.81 0.60 -8.00
N GLY A 400 -0.02 0.10 -8.94
CA GLY A 400 -0.48 -0.18 -10.30
C GLY A 400 0.59 -0.86 -11.14
N ILE A 401 0.27 -1.13 -12.40
CA ILE A 401 1.28 -1.60 -13.36
C ILE A 401 1.79 -0.38 -14.13
N SER A 402 3.11 -0.13 -14.06
CA SER A 402 3.73 0.98 -14.76
C SER A 402 4.09 0.61 -16.19
N HIS A 403 3.92 1.56 -17.10
CA HIS A 403 4.32 1.48 -18.49
C HIS A 403 5.14 2.73 -18.80
N GLU A 404 6.42 2.55 -19.15
CA GLU A 404 7.36 3.66 -19.36
C GLU A 404 7.50 3.98 -20.85
N SER A 405 7.99 3.03 -21.65
CA SER A 405 8.24 3.21 -23.09
C SER A 405 7.29 2.44 -24.00
N LYS A 406 6.63 1.42 -23.46
CA LYS A 406 5.67 0.58 -24.19
C LYS A 406 4.71 -0.09 -23.21
N PRO A 407 3.52 -0.52 -23.66
CA PRO A 407 2.64 -1.36 -22.86
C PRO A 407 3.35 -2.65 -22.46
N ASN A 408 3.36 -2.93 -21.16
CA ASN A 408 3.88 -4.17 -20.60
C ASN A 408 3.15 -4.52 -19.31
N PHE A 409 2.11 -5.34 -19.43
CA PHE A 409 1.31 -5.79 -18.29
C PHE A 409 2.00 -6.84 -17.40
N ASN A 410 3.18 -7.32 -17.80
CA ASN A 410 4.00 -8.24 -17.02
C ASN A 410 5.05 -7.51 -16.16
N ASN A 411 5.00 -6.17 -16.11
CA ASN A 411 5.90 -5.40 -15.27
C ASN A 411 5.68 -5.70 -13.78
N LYS A 412 6.74 -5.50 -12.98
CA LYS A 412 6.63 -5.59 -11.52
C LYS A 412 5.65 -4.52 -11.03
N LEU A 413 4.89 -4.88 -10.00
CA LEU A 413 3.93 -3.97 -9.39
C LEU A 413 4.63 -2.70 -8.90
N PHE A 414 4.17 -1.56 -9.37
CA PHE A 414 4.57 -0.24 -8.90
C PHE A 414 3.80 0.05 -7.61
N ILE A 415 4.50 0.35 -6.51
CA ILE A 415 3.87 0.55 -5.19
C ILE A 415 4.46 1.79 -4.52
N ARG A 416 3.58 2.70 -4.09
CA ARG A 416 3.94 3.92 -3.36
C ARG A 416 3.19 3.98 -2.05
N GLY A 417 3.92 4.00 -0.93
CA GLY A 417 3.41 4.28 0.42
C GLY A 417 2.42 3.28 1.05
N VAL A 418 1.92 2.30 0.29
CA VAL A 418 1.05 1.20 0.80
C VAL A 418 1.76 0.46 1.92
N GLU A 419 1.06 0.10 2.99
CA GLU A 419 1.72 -0.43 4.19
C GLU A 419 2.39 -1.78 4.00
N THR A 420 1.97 -2.56 3.00
CA THR A 420 2.51 -3.88 2.63
C THR A 420 4.02 -3.82 2.32
N VAL A 421 4.51 -2.70 1.79
CA VAL A 421 5.95 -2.50 1.48
C VAL A 421 6.73 -1.84 2.62
N LYS A 422 6.06 -1.41 3.70
CA LYS A 422 6.75 -0.79 4.84
C LYS A 422 7.52 -1.84 5.63
N ARG A 423 8.78 -1.51 5.96
CA ARG A 423 9.65 -2.32 6.81
C ARG A 423 9.02 -2.47 8.21
N GLY A 424 9.10 -3.67 8.80
CA GLY A 424 8.54 -3.98 10.12
C GLY A 424 7.13 -4.60 10.12
N GLN A 425 6.51 -4.76 8.96
CA GLN A 425 5.32 -5.61 8.85
C GLN A 425 5.70 -7.09 8.77
N PHE A 426 4.85 -7.93 9.36
CA PHE A 426 5.02 -9.38 9.40
C PHE A 426 4.66 -10.02 8.06
N LYS A 427 5.13 -11.25 7.80
CA LYS A 427 5.08 -11.90 6.50
C LYS A 427 3.65 -12.08 5.99
N LEU A 428 2.76 -12.63 6.81
CA LEU A 428 1.35 -12.84 6.45
C LEU A 428 0.66 -11.53 6.04
N PHE A 429 0.93 -10.42 6.75
CA PHE A 429 0.41 -9.08 6.36
C PHE A 429 0.86 -8.67 4.96
N ARG A 430 2.13 -8.95 4.63
CA ARG A 430 2.67 -8.62 3.31
C ARG A 430 2.08 -9.50 2.22
N GLU A 431 1.89 -10.79 2.51
CA GLU A 431 1.30 -11.75 1.57
C GLU A 431 -0.16 -11.44 1.29
N VAL A 432 -0.98 -11.19 2.31
CA VAL A 432 -2.38 -10.78 2.14
C VAL A 432 -2.47 -9.51 1.30
N GLY A 433 -1.69 -8.48 1.65
CA GLY A 433 -1.68 -7.24 0.91
C GLY A 433 -1.21 -7.42 -0.53
N LYS A 434 -0.15 -8.21 -0.75
CA LYS A 434 0.37 -8.50 -2.10
C LYS A 434 -0.64 -9.26 -2.94
N LYS A 435 -1.32 -10.26 -2.36
CA LYS A 435 -2.35 -11.05 -3.06
C LYS A 435 -3.52 -10.18 -3.52
N ILE A 436 -4.01 -9.27 -2.66
CA ILE A 436 -5.06 -8.30 -3.03
C ILE A 436 -4.59 -7.42 -4.19
N MET A 437 -3.37 -6.89 -4.11
CA MET A 437 -2.83 -6.02 -5.15
C MET A 437 -2.66 -6.79 -6.47
N ASP A 438 -2.00 -7.94 -6.46
CA ASP A 438 -1.74 -8.77 -7.65
C ASP A 438 -3.06 -9.18 -8.33
N GLU A 439 -4.04 -9.68 -7.57
CA GLU A 439 -5.36 -10.08 -8.11
C GLU A 439 -6.14 -8.90 -8.72
N SER A 440 -6.02 -7.71 -8.14
CA SER A 440 -6.71 -6.51 -8.67
C SER A 440 -6.10 -5.98 -9.98
N MET A 441 -4.83 -6.27 -10.23
CA MET A 441 -4.06 -5.80 -11.39
C MET A 441 -4.08 -6.77 -12.57
N ARG A 442 -4.75 -7.92 -12.45
CA ARG A 442 -4.84 -8.90 -13.54
C ARG A 442 -5.67 -8.37 -14.71
N LEU A 443 -5.25 -8.72 -15.93
CA LEU A 443 -5.94 -8.38 -17.18
C LEU A 443 -7.37 -8.92 -17.23
N ASP A 444 -7.62 -10.10 -16.67
CA ASP A 444 -8.94 -10.77 -16.63
C ASP A 444 -9.81 -10.31 -15.46
N ASN A 445 -9.31 -9.43 -14.59
CA ASN A 445 -10.07 -9.00 -13.42
C ASN A 445 -11.33 -8.22 -13.82
N THR A 446 -12.48 -8.72 -13.37
CA THR A 446 -13.80 -8.06 -13.46
C THR A 446 -14.38 -7.73 -12.08
N ARG A 447 -13.68 -8.11 -11.01
CA ARG A 447 -14.13 -7.96 -9.63
C ARG A 447 -13.73 -6.59 -9.07
N THR A 448 -14.56 -6.07 -8.17
CA THR A 448 -14.21 -4.88 -7.37
C THR A 448 -13.17 -5.22 -6.31
N LEU A 449 -12.45 -4.22 -5.78
CA LEU A 449 -11.51 -4.43 -4.68
C LEU A 449 -12.19 -5.06 -3.46
N ARG A 450 -13.43 -4.67 -3.15
CA ARG A 450 -14.21 -5.27 -2.07
C ARG A 450 -14.35 -6.78 -2.25
N ARG A 451 -14.70 -7.24 -3.45
CA ARG A 451 -14.86 -8.67 -3.72
C ARG A 451 -13.54 -9.44 -3.67
N ILE A 452 -12.46 -8.84 -4.15
CA ILE A 452 -11.12 -9.43 -4.05
C ILE A 452 -10.72 -9.57 -2.57
N VAL A 453 -10.97 -8.55 -1.75
CA VAL A 453 -10.71 -8.60 -0.31
C VAL A 453 -11.53 -9.69 0.38
N GLU A 454 -12.81 -9.87 0.02
CA GLU A 454 -13.64 -10.97 0.51
C GLU A 454 -13.04 -12.34 0.19
N ASP A 455 -12.63 -12.55 -1.06
CA ASP A 455 -12.08 -13.82 -1.54
C ASP A 455 -10.73 -14.13 -0.85
N VAL A 456 -9.83 -13.14 -0.76
CA VAL A 456 -8.55 -13.28 -0.07
C VAL A 456 -8.74 -13.55 1.43
N LEU A 457 -9.69 -12.87 2.08
CA LEU A 457 -9.99 -13.12 3.50
C LEU A 457 -10.54 -14.53 3.74
N LYS A 458 -11.41 -15.04 2.87
CA LYS A 458 -11.93 -16.43 2.96
C LYS A 458 -10.83 -17.47 2.93
N GLU A 459 -9.85 -17.28 2.07
CA GLU A 459 -8.69 -18.17 1.95
C GLU A 459 -7.78 -18.02 3.18
N THR A 460 -7.38 -16.78 3.49
CA THR A 460 -6.47 -16.48 4.60
C THR A 460 -6.99 -16.97 5.96
N VAL A 461 -8.30 -16.86 6.21
CA VAL A 461 -8.91 -17.30 7.48
C VAL A 461 -8.79 -18.80 7.69
N LYS A 462 -8.80 -19.62 6.62
CA LYS A 462 -8.56 -21.07 6.75
C LYS A 462 -7.13 -21.34 7.18
N ASP A 463 -6.18 -20.55 6.69
CA ASP A 463 -4.74 -20.75 6.86
C ASP A 463 -4.18 -20.19 8.20
N ILE A 464 -4.80 -19.14 8.77
CA ILE A 464 -4.33 -18.50 10.03
C ILE A 464 -4.25 -19.48 11.21
N SER A 465 -5.04 -20.56 11.20
CA SER A 465 -5.01 -21.59 12.25
C SER A 465 -3.71 -22.41 12.27
N GLN A 466 -2.88 -22.33 11.23
CA GLN A 466 -1.63 -23.09 11.06
C GLN A 466 -0.37 -22.21 10.95
N THR A 467 -0.48 -20.90 11.18
CA THR A 467 0.62 -19.95 10.97
C THR A 467 1.83 -20.23 11.86
N GLU A 468 3.01 -20.39 11.25
CA GLU A 468 4.27 -20.56 11.95
C GLU A 468 4.76 -19.26 12.61
N LEU A 469 5.50 -19.38 13.72
CA LEU A 469 6.07 -18.23 14.45
C LEU A 469 6.89 -17.29 13.56
N ASN A 470 7.58 -17.83 12.55
CA ASN A 470 8.41 -17.05 11.63
C ASN A 470 7.58 -16.07 10.77
N GLU A 471 6.29 -16.33 10.55
CA GLU A 471 5.45 -15.52 9.68
C GLU A 471 4.90 -14.26 10.36
N ILE A 472 5.02 -14.18 11.69
CA ILE A 472 4.48 -13.11 12.53
C ILE A 472 5.57 -12.23 13.16
N ILE A 473 6.84 -12.49 12.86
CA ILE A 473 7.98 -11.67 13.32
C ILE A 473 7.86 -10.25 12.75
N LYS A 474 8.06 -9.26 13.62
CA LYS A 474 8.12 -7.84 13.29
C LYS A 474 9.51 -7.31 13.62
N THR A 475 9.85 -6.14 13.08
CA THR A 475 11.11 -5.47 13.38
C THR A 475 10.86 -4.04 13.85
N ALA A 476 11.60 -3.57 14.85
CA ALA A 476 11.59 -2.19 15.30
C ALA A 476 13.03 -1.63 15.36
N VAL A 477 13.16 -0.30 15.42
CA VAL A 477 14.45 0.37 15.60
C VAL A 477 14.43 1.09 16.94
N TRP A 478 15.46 0.91 17.74
CA TRP A 478 15.62 1.65 18.98
C TRP A 478 16.16 3.06 18.70
N LYS A 479 15.46 4.10 19.14
CA LYS A 479 15.91 5.51 19.05
C LYS A 479 15.53 6.20 20.36
N PRO A 480 16.50 6.50 21.26
CA PRO A 480 16.22 7.12 22.55
C PRO A 480 15.44 8.43 22.43
N ASP A 481 15.84 9.27 21.46
CA ASP A 481 15.29 10.61 21.27
C ASP A 481 13.90 10.64 20.63
N LYS A 482 13.41 9.49 20.14
CA LYS A 482 12.04 9.39 19.61
C LYS A 482 11.08 8.93 20.69
N ASN A 483 9.95 9.63 20.82
CA ASN A 483 8.84 9.27 21.71
C ASN A 483 8.03 8.06 21.20
N ASN A 484 8.67 6.93 20.96
CA ASN A 484 8.00 5.67 20.69
C ASN A 484 7.75 4.92 22.01
N LYS A 485 6.66 5.28 22.69
CA LYS A 485 6.27 4.73 23.99
C LYS A 485 6.25 3.20 24.05
N SER A 486 5.95 2.52 22.92
CA SER A 486 5.92 1.04 22.88
C SER A 486 7.32 0.45 22.93
N VAL A 487 8.24 0.96 22.10
CA VAL A 487 9.63 0.50 22.06
C VAL A 487 10.36 0.92 23.34
N GLN A 488 10.15 2.13 23.84
CA GLN A 488 10.75 2.59 25.11
C GLN A 488 10.38 1.67 26.28
N ARG A 489 9.09 1.30 26.41
CA ARG A 489 8.65 0.34 27.44
C ARG A 489 9.26 -1.04 27.26
N PHE A 490 9.30 -1.53 26.01
CA PHE A 490 9.94 -2.80 25.69
C PHE A 490 11.41 -2.80 26.13
N ILE A 491 12.19 -1.80 25.69
CA ILE A 491 13.61 -1.67 26.01
C ILE A 491 13.85 -1.53 27.51
N SER A 492 13.04 -0.73 28.22
CA SER A 492 13.12 -0.64 29.69
C SER A 492 12.97 -2.01 30.34
N ARG A 493 11.95 -2.78 29.93
CA ARG A 493 11.73 -4.13 30.46
C ARG A 493 12.85 -5.11 30.07
N MET A 494 13.40 -5.01 28.86
CA MET A 494 14.54 -5.84 28.44
C MET A 494 15.77 -5.54 29.29
N ARG A 495 16.04 -4.26 29.60
CA ARG A 495 17.13 -3.86 30.51
C ARG A 495 16.94 -4.41 31.91
N ASP A 496 15.74 -4.33 32.46
CA ASP A 496 15.45 -4.86 33.79
C ASP A 496 15.69 -6.39 33.83
N ARG A 497 15.23 -7.12 32.80
CA ARG A 497 15.44 -8.57 32.68
C ARG A 497 16.91 -8.93 32.49
N HIS A 498 17.62 -8.22 31.63
CA HIS A 498 19.05 -8.42 31.40
C HIS A 498 19.84 -8.24 32.70
N THR A 499 19.53 -7.18 33.46
CA THR A 499 20.17 -6.90 34.77
C THR A 499 19.95 -8.06 35.76
N CYS A 500 18.76 -8.66 35.78
CA CYS A 500 18.50 -9.86 36.59
C CYS A 500 19.33 -11.07 36.12
N GLU A 501 19.41 -11.31 34.81
CA GLU A 501 20.23 -12.41 34.26
C GLU A 501 21.71 -12.22 34.55
N GLU A 502 22.22 -10.98 34.48
CA GLU A 502 23.60 -10.65 34.87
C GLU A 502 23.85 -10.96 36.36
N ALA A 503 22.91 -10.60 37.24
CA ALA A 503 23.02 -10.86 38.66
C ALA A 503 23.02 -12.37 38.96
N ASP A 504 22.16 -13.14 38.29
CA ASP A 504 22.11 -14.60 38.41
C ASP A 504 23.36 -15.27 37.82
N ALA A 505 23.85 -14.81 36.68
CA ALA A 505 25.10 -15.31 36.09
C ALA A 505 26.30 -15.08 37.03
N LYS A 506 26.43 -13.89 37.62
CA LYS A 506 27.45 -13.59 38.64
C LYS A 506 27.32 -14.53 39.85
N ARG A 507 26.10 -14.85 40.28
CA ARG A 507 25.83 -15.78 41.39
C ARG A 507 26.21 -17.22 41.04
N CYS A 508 25.95 -17.68 39.82
CA CYS A 508 26.34 -19.00 39.33
C CYS A 508 27.86 -19.17 39.25
N ILE A 509 28.55 -18.17 38.68
CA ILE A 509 30.03 -18.16 38.60
C ILE A 509 30.63 -18.25 40.01
N LYS A 510 30.10 -17.48 40.98
CA LYS A 510 30.54 -17.54 42.38
C LYS A 510 30.36 -18.93 43.03
N LYS A 511 29.42 -19.75 42.52
CA LYS A 511 29.17 -21.12 42.96
C LYS A 511 29.92 -22.19 42.14
N GLY A 512 30.75 -21.79 41.17
CA GLY A 512 31.47 -22.71 40.29
C GLY A 512 30.60 -23.36 39.20
N LEU A 513 29.41 -22.81 38.93
CA LEU A 513 28.51 -23.28 37.87
C LEU A 513 28.68 -22.45 36.60
N THR A 514 28.52 -23.08 35.44
CA THR A 514 28.48 -22.38 34.14
C THR A 514 27.16 -21.63 34.00
N PRO A 515 27.18 -20.30 33.79
CA PRO A 515 25.97 -19.53 33.58
C PRO A 515 25.33 -19.84 32.22
N GLU A 516 24.01 -19.77 32.15
CA GLU A 516 23.29 -19.86 30.88
C GLU A 516 23.53 -18.61 30.01
N PRO A 517 23.47 -18.73 28.67
CA PRO A 517 23.51 -17.59 27.78
C PRO A 517 22.35 -16.62 28.05
N TYR A 518 22.64 -15.32 27.98
CA TYR A 518 21.62 -14.27 28.13
C TYR A 518 20.54 -14.40 27.05
N LEU A 519 19.29 -14.26 27.47
CA LEU A 519 18.12 -14.33 26.58
C LEU A 519 17.66 -12.94 26.14
N TYR A 520 17.96 -11.92 26.93
CA TYR A 520 17.52 -10.55 26.67
C TYR A 520 18.72 -9.66 26.38
N GLU A 521 19.11 -9.57 25.11
CA GLU A 521 20.11 -8.60 24.67
C GLU A 521 19.48 -7.20 24.55
N ILE A 522 20.27 -6.15 24.82
CA ILE A 522 19.83 -4.77 24.72
C ILE A 522 20.33 -4.20 23.40
N PRO A 523 19.45 -3.80 22.46
CA PRO A 523 19.89 -3.22 21.21
C PRO A 523 20.46 -1.82 21.41
N GLU A 524 21.49 -1.49 20.63
CA GLU A 524 22.14 -0.19 20.63
C GLU A 524 21.24 0.90 20.01
N PRO A 525 21.41 2.20 20.37
CA PRO A 525 20.72 3.29 19.70
C PRO A 525 20.93 3.27 18.17
N GLY A 526 19.84 3.17 17.43
CA GLY A 526 19.84 3.04 15.98
C GLY A 526 19.78 1.58 15.48
N GLU A 527 20.00 0.61 16.35
CA GLU A 527 19.95 -0.81 16.01
C GLU A 527 18.51 -1.28 15.79
N ARG A 528 18.38 -2.23 14.87
CA ARG A 528 17.12 -2.89 14.56
C ARG A 528 17.06 -4.24 15.26
N PHE A 529 15.95 -4.49 15.95
CA PHE A 529 15.70 -5.76 16.62
C PHE A 529 14.39 -6.38 16.14
N GLU A 530 14.28 -7.69 16.29
CA GLU A 530 13.11 -8.49 15.96
C GLU A 530 12.22 -8.71 17.19
N TYR A 531 10.91 -8.77 17.01
CA TYR A 531 9.97 -9.02 18.09
C TYR A 531 8.67 -9.67 17.61
N VAL A 532 7.99 -10.33 18.54
CA VAL A 532 6.65 -10.92 18.40
C VAL A 532 5.74 -10.34 19.49
N VAL A 533 4.44 -10.20 19.24
CA VAL A 533 3.48 -9.76 20.25
C VAL A 533 2.81 -10.99 20.88
N VAL A 534 3.01 -11.15 22.19
CA VAL A 534 2.49 -12.27 22.98
C VAL A 534 1.29 -11.86 23.83
N GLU A 535 0.51 -12.84 24.25
CA GLU A 535 -0.58 -12.62 25.20
C GLU A 535 -0.03 -12.15 26.54
N ASN A 536 -0.64 -11.10 27.09
CA ASN A 536 -0.35 -10.63 28.43
C ASN A 536 -1.66 -10.19 29.10
N ASN A 537 -2.06 -10.92 30.14
CA ASN A 537 -3.29 -10.63 30.88
C ASN A 537 -3.15 -9.41 31.81
N SER A 538 -1.92 -9.00 32.15
CA SER A 538 -1.68 -7.89 33.08
C SER A 538 -1.59 -6.52 32.40
N SER A 539 -1.45 -6.45 31.08
CA SER A 539 -1.38 -5.17 30.35
C SER A 539 -1.88 -5.29 28.92
N GLN A 540 -2.62 -4.27 28.48
CA GLN A 540 -3.05 -4.13 27.08
C GLN A 540 -2.06 -3.31 26.23
N LYS A 541 -1.03 -2.73 26.84
CA LYS A 541 -0.04 -1.90 26.12
C LYS A 541 0.89 -2.79 25.31
N VAL A 542 1.05 -2.46 24.02
CA VAL A 542 1.83 -3.29 23.08
C VAL A 542 3.27 -3.52 23.54
N GLY A 543 3.96 -2.49 24.09
CA GLY A 543 5.35 -2.64 24.58
C GLY A 543 5.53 -3.71 25.67
N ASP A 544 4.50 -3.93 26.49
CA ASP A 544 4.50 -4.93 27.56
C ASP A 544 4.21 -6.34 27.02
N LYS A 545 3.67 -6.42 25.80
CA LYS A 545 3.38 -7.65 25.06
C LYS A 545 4.45 -8.01 24.02
N MET A 546 5.37 -7.11 23.69
CA MET A 546 6.46 -7.39 22.74
C MET A 546 7.44 -8.41 23.34
N GLU A 547 7.99 -9.33 22.58
CA GLU A 547 8.98 -10.28 23.08
C GLU A 547 9.94 -10.72 21.98
N TYR A 548 11.18 -11.06 22.34
CA TYR A 548 12.14 -11.58 21.35
C TYR A 548 11.66 -12.95 20.80
N PRO A 549 11.79 -13.20 19.48
CA PRO A 549 11.34 -14.47 18.89
C PRO A 549 11.98 -15.69 19.56
N GLU A 550 13.26 -15.64 19.89
CA GLU A 550 13.98 -16.72 20.57
C GLU A 550 13.48 -16.98 21.99
N VAL A 551 13.10 -15.92 22.71
CA VAL A 551 12.46 -16.03 24.03
C VAL A 551 11.09 -16.68 23.92
N VAL A 552 10.31 -16.35 22.89
CA VAL A 552 9.00 -16.98 22.64
C VAL A 552 9.15 -18.48 22.37
N LYS A 553 10.13 -18.87 21.54
CA LYS A 553 10.44 -20.30 21.27
C LYS A 553 10.86 -21.04 22.53
N ARG A 554 11.83 -20.49 23.28
CA ARG A 554 12.41 -21.16 24.44
C ARG A 554 11.44 -21.28 25.62
N LEU A 555 10.61 -20.27 25.84
CA LEU A 555 9.66 -20.23 26.97
C LEU A 555 8.23 -20.65 26.60
N GLY A 556 7.97 -21.00 25.34
CA GLY A 556 6.64 -21.45 24.88
C GLY A 556 5.53 -20.40 25.08
N LYS A 557 5.85 -19.10 24.91
CA LYS A 557 4.85 -18.04 25.13
C LYS A 557 3.76 -18.06 24.05
N LYS A 558 2.52 -17.85 24.46
CA LYS A 558 1.37 -17.77 23.54
C LYS A 558 1.35 -16.44 22.79
N ILE A 559 1.12 -16.51 21.49
CA ILE A 559 1.06 -15.36 20.59
C ILE A 559 -0.31 -14.66 20.72
N ASP A 560 -0.33 -13.32 20.74
CA ASP A 560 -1.59 -12.54 20.72
C ASP A 560 -2.15 -12.47 19.29
N ILE A 561 -2.86 -13.51 18.86
CA ILE A 561 -3.44 -13.61 17.51
C ILE A 561 -4.40 -12.45 17.22
N SER A 562 -5.10 -11.94 18.24
CA SER A 562 -6.04 -10.83 18.12
C SER A 562 -5.35 -9.54 17.66
N TYR A 563 -4.14 -9.27 18.16
CA TYR A 563 -3.32 -8.14 17.72
C TYR A 563 -2.98 -8.21 16.22
N TYR A 564 -2.54 -9.38 15.74
CA TYR A 564 -2.18 -9.58 14.34
C TYR A 564 -3.41 -9.51 13.42
N LEU A 565 -4.51 -10.16 13.82
CA LEU A 565 -5.77 -10.11 13.08
C LEU A 565 -6.30 -8.69 12.96
N LYS A 566 -6.28 -7.90 14.04
CA LYS A 566 -6.66 -6.48 14.00
C LYS A 566 -5.81 -5.68 13.00
N THR A 567 -4.53 -6.02 12.86
CA THR A 567 -3.63 -5.37 11.91
C THR A 567 -3.97 -5.74 10.46
N VAL A 568 -4.28 -7.02 10.18
CA VAL A 568 -4.76 -7.47 8.85
C VAL A 568 -6.11 -6.85 8.51
N VAL A 569 -7.04 -6.78 9.47
CA VAL A 569 -8.33 -6.10 9.32
C VAL A 569 -8.13 -4.65 8.89
N GLY A 570 -7.22 -3.92 9.55
CA GLY A 570 -6.91 -2.54 9.20
C GLY A 570 -6.35 -2.38 7.78
N LEU A 571 -5.55 -3.35 7.32
CA LEU A 571 -5.06 -3.40 5.94
C LEU A 571 -6.20 -3.61 4.94
N CYS A 572 -7.03 -4.64 5.13
CA CYS A 572 -8.15 -4.94 4.24
C CYS A 572 -9.14 -3.77 4.19
N ALA A 573 -9.44 -3.15 5.33
CA ALA A 573 -10.31 -1.99 5.42
C ALA A 573 -9.79 -0.81 4.58
N ARG A 574 -8.47 -0.59 4.50
CA ARG A 574 -7.89 0.49 3.67
C ARG A 574 -8.11 0.28 2.18
N PHE A 575 -8.17 -0.96 1.72
CA PHE A 575 -8.45 -1.25 0.32
C PHE A 575 -9.89 -0.99 -0.06
N ILE A 576 -10.84 -0.98 0.89
CA ILE A 576 -12.28 -0.91 0.61
C ILE A 576 -12.95 0.33 1.18
N ASN A 577 -12.27 1.12 2.02
CA ASN A 577 -12.88 2.26 2.71
C ASN A 577 -13.45 3.33 1.77
N TYR A 578 -13.05 3.34 0.50
CA TYR A 578 -13.58 4.24 -0.53
C TYR A 578 -14.98 3.88 -1.01
N ASP A 579 -15.43 2.64 -0.78
CA ASP A 579 -16.75 2.15 -1.20
C ASP A 579 -17.85 2.99 -0.54
N GLU A 580 -18.86 3.37 -1.31
CA GLU A 580 -19.94 4.28 -0.89
C GLU A 580 -20.63 3.78 0.38
N ILE A 581 -20.73 2.46 0.57
CA ILE A 581 -21.34 1.84 1.75
C ILE A 581 -20.62 2.18 3.07
N PHE A 582 -19.36 2.61 3.01
CA PHE A 582 -18.55 2.97 4.18
C PHE A 582 -18.37 4.47 4.34
N GLN A 583 -18.69 5.26 3.31
CA GLN A 583 -18.53 6.71 3.36
C GLN A 583 -19.56 7.33 4.31
N PRO A 584 -19.14 8.18 5.26
CA PRO A 584 -20.07 8.85 6.17
C PRO A 584 -20.85 9.95 5.42
N SER A 585 -22.08 10.24 5.87
CA SER A 585 -22.84 11.39 5.37
C SER A 585 -22.16 12.71 5.78
N SER A 586 -22.41 13.77 5.02
CA SER A 586 -21.85 15.11 5.29
C SER A 586 -22.21 15.63 6.69
N GLU A 587 -23.41 15.33 7.19
CA GLU A 587 -23.87 15.70 8.53
C GLU A 587 -22.99 15.11 9.65
N ILE A 588 -22.63 13.82 9.54
CA ILE A 588 -21.78 13.14 10.53
C ILE A 588 -20.37 13.75 10.54
N VAL A 589 -19.85 14.14 9.38
CA VAL A 589 -18.53 14.79 9.27
C VAL A 589 -18.55 16.17 9.93
N LEU A 590 -19.60 16.95 9.70
CA LEU A 590 -19.80 18.26 10.33
C LEU A 590 -19.94 18.15 11.85
N GLU A 591 -20.70 17.18 12.36
CA GLU A 591 -20.83 16.95 13.80
C GLU A 591 -19.49 16.58 14.44
N ALA A 592 -18.68 15.75 13.76
CA ALA A 592 -17.35 15.38 14.21
C ALA A 592 -16.37 16.56 14.21
N LEU A 593 -16.43 17.43 13.19
CA LEU A 593 -15.66 18.68 13.12
C LEU A 593 -16.00 19.62 14.29
N LYS A 594 -17.30 19.82 14.56
CA LYS A 594 -17.76 20.65 15.69
C LYS A 594 -17.23 20.13 17.03
N LYS A 595 -17.27 18.80 17.25
CA LYS A 595 -16.72 18.19 18.48
C LYS A 595 -15.22 18.36 18.64
N LEU A 596 -14.46 18.38 17.54
CA LEU A 596 -13.00 18.61 17.57
C LEU A 596 -12.66 20.07 17.89
N LYS A 597 -13.38 21.04 17.30
CA LYS A 597 -13.19 22.47 17.60
C LYS A 597 -13.50 22.78 19.08
N VAL A 598 -14.56 22.18 19.65
CA VAL A 598 -14.90 22.33 21.08
C VAL A 598 -13.84 21.69 21.99
N GLY A 599 -13.27 20.55 21.59
CA GLY A 599 -12.21 19.88 22.35
C GLY A 599 -10.88 20.64 22.37
N ASN A 600 -10.54 21.37 21.31
CA ASN A 600 -9.32 22.18 21.25
C ASN A 600 -9.43 23.50 22.04
N LYS A 601 -10.62 24.10 22.19
CA LYS A 601 -10.82 25.27 23.06
C LYS A 601 -10.61 24.98 24.55
N VAL A 602 -10.71 23.72 24.98
CA VAL A 602 -10.52 23.31 26.39
C VAL A 602 -9.05 22.91 26.68
N GLY A 603 -8.17 22.93 25.67
CA GLY A 603 -6.80 22.41 25.78
C GLY A 603 -5.70 23.43 26.09
N ASP A 604 -5.96 24.74 26.02
CA ASP A 604 -4.91 25.77 26.03
C ASP A 604 -5.02 26.83 27.15
N ASN A 605 -5.90 26.66 28.15
CA ASN A 605 -5.94 27.55 29.34
C ASN A 605 -5.97 26.74 30.64
N GLU A 606 -4.80 26.42 31.20
CA GLU A 606 -4.63 26.33 32.65
C GLU A 606 -3.65 27.43 33.06
N GLU A 607 -4.18 28.63 33.31
CA GLU A 607 -3.66 29.60 34.29
C GLU A 607 -4.83 30.51 34.71
N ASP A 608 -4.91 30.71 36.03
CA ASP A 608 -6.02 31.32 36.79
C ASP A 608 -6.33 32.77 36.39
N ASP A 609 -7.61 33.15 36.29
CA ASP A 609 -8.32 33.96 37.30
C ASP A 609 -9.73 34.35 36.82
N ALA A 610 -10.63 34.49 37.80
CA ALA A 610 -12.03 34.83 37.63
C ALA A 610 -12.26 36.25 37.07
N ASN A 611 -13.22 36.38 36.16
CA ASN A 611 -14.31 37.37 36.24
C ASN A 611 -15.42 36.99 35.22
N GLU A 612 -16.64 36.88 35.74
CA GLU A 612 -17.88 36.93 34.96
C GLU A 612 -18.07 38.35 34.39
N ASP A 613 -18.91 38.42 33.35
CA ASP A 613 -19.40 39.62 32.65
C ASP A 613 -18.61 40.01 31.38
N ASP A 614 -19.02 39.44 30.24
CA ASP A 614 -19.62 40.24 29.15
C ASP A 614 -20.18 39.29 28.07
N LEU A 615 -21.52 39.30 27.98
CA LEU A 615 -22.29 38.70 26.89
C LEU A 615 -22.37 39.72 25.76
N ASP A 616 -21.49 39.61 24.77
CA ASP A 616 -21.72 40.20 23.46
C ASP A 616 -21.98 39.06 22.45
N GLU A 617 -23.27 38.94 22.11
CA GLU A 617 -23.73 38.36 20.85
C GLU A 617 -23.24 39.29 19.73
N ASP A 618 -22.39 38.78 18.84
CA ASP A 618 -22.33 39.07 17.39
C ASP A 618 -20.89 38.84 16.86
N GLU A 619 -20.70 37.73 16.16
CA GLU A 619 -20.28 37.70 14.76
C GLU A 619 -20.27 36.24 14.29
N GLU A 620 -21.19 35.92 13.37
CA GLU A 620 -21.13 34.71 12.55
C GLU A 620 -19.90 34.82 11.63
N ASP A 621 -18.72 34.56 12.17
CA ASP A 621 -17.57 34.23 11.34
C ASP A 621 -17.85 32.88 10.68
N GLU A 622 -18.23 32.92 9.41
CA GLU A 622 -18.14 31.77 8.51
C GLU A 622 -16.66 31.34 8.42
N ASP A 623 -16.19 30.63 9.46
CA ASP A 623 -14.93 29.89 9.47
C ASP A 623 -14.92 28.98 8.24
N GLU A 624 -14.24 29.40 7.19
CA GLU A 624 -13.97 28.61 5.99
C GLU A 624 -13.44 27.24 6.45
N ILE A 625 -14.27 26.20 6.30
CA ILE A 625 -13.96 24.86 6.80
C ILE A 625 -12.68 24.41 6.10
N ASP A 626 -11.61 24.14 6.86
CA ASP A 626 -10.40 23.51 6.33
C ASP A 626 -10.79 22.18 5.67
N GLU A 627 -10.94 22.21 4.34
CA GLU A 627 -11.36 21.09 3.51
C GLU A 627 -10.42 19.87 3.71
N ASP A 628 -9.17 20.15 4.07
CA ASP A 628 -8.14 19.17 4.32
C ASP A 628 -8.31 18.49 5.70
N GLU A 629 -8.83 19.20 6.70
CA GLU A 629 -9.23 18.63 8.00
C GLU A 629 -10.52 17.81 7.88
N ALA A 630 -11.53 18.33 7.17
CA ALA A 630 -12.77 17.60 6.88
C ALA A 630 -12.48 16.28 6.13
N SER A 631 -11.56 16.30 5.16
CA SER A 631 -11.12 15.12 4.41
C SER A 631 -10.47 14.06 5.32
N LYS A 632 -9.60 14.47 6.26
CA LYS A 632 -8.96 13.54 7.22
C LYS A 632 -9.98 12.86 8.14
N ILE A 633 -11.00 13.60 8.58
CA ILE A 633 -12.07 13.06 9.45
C ILE A 633 -12.93 12.07 8.68
N ARG A 634 -13.35 12.43 7.46
CA ARG A 634 -14.11 11.54 6.56
C ARG A 634 -13.39 10.22 6.35
N ASP A 635 -12.10 10.28 6.05
CA ASP A 635 -11.23 9.11 5.86
C ASP A 635 -11.14 8.24 7.11
N ALA A 636 -10.99 8.85 8.29
CA ALA A 636 -10.90 8.13 9.56
C ALA A 636 -12.22 7.41 9.91
N LEU A 637 -13.37 8.05 9.65
CA LEU A 637 -14.69 7.47 9.85
C LEU A 637 -14.96 6.32 8.88
N ALA A 638 -14.68 6.52 7.59
CA ALA A 638 -14.83 5.49 6.57
C ALA A 638 -13.95 4.26 6.87
N GLN A 639 -12.70 4.49 7.30
CA GLN A 639 -11.81 3.43 7.74
C GLN A 639 -12.39 2.63 8.93
N LYS A 640 -12.95 3.30 9.94
CA LYS A 640 -13.59 2.62 11.09
C LYS A 640 -14.80 1.80 10.67
N SER A 641 -15.63 2.33 9.76
CA SER A 641 -16.79 1.61 9.22
C SER A 641 -16.37 0.35 8.47
N ALA A 642 -15.39 0.47 7.57
CA ALA A 642 -14.81 -0.66 6.85
C ALA A 642 -14.17 -1.70 7.80
N GLU A 643 -13.43 -1.28 8.83
CA GLU A 643 -12.87 -2.20 9.84
C GLU A 643 -13.96 -2.97 10.60
N LYS A 644 -15.06 -2.29 10.96
CA LYS A 644 -16.21 -2.94 11.61
C LYS A 644 -16.82 -4.01 10.72
N TRP A 645 -17.00 -3.69 9.44
CA TRP A 645 -17.53 -4.62 8.45
C TRP A 645 -16.61 -5.83 8.25
N VAL A 646 -15.30 -5.61 8.03
CA VAL A 646 -14.33 -6.71 7.84
C VAL A 646 -14.31 -7.65 9.06
N ARG A 647 -14.40 -7.11 10.29
CA ARG A 647 -14.52 -7.94 11.50
C ARG A 647 -15.80 -8.76 11.53
N GLY A 648 -16.93 -8.15 11.14
CA GLY A 648 -18.21 -8.83 11.00
C GLY A 648 -18.10 -9.99 10.02
N TYR A 649 -17.52 -9.73 8.84
CA TYR A 649 -17.30 -10.73 7.79
C TYR A 649 -16.44 -11.90 8.27
N ILE A 650 -15.30 -11.64 8.92
CA ILE A 650 -14.44 -12.70 9.48
C ILE A 650 -15.18 -13.51 10.53
N LYS A 651 -16.00 -12.87 11.37
CA LYS A 651 -16.83 -13.56 12.38
C LYS A 651 -17.88 -14.45 11.71
N GLU A 652 -18.49 -13.99 10.62
CA GLU A 652 -19.43 -14.80 9.84
C GLU A 652 -18.77 -16.00 9.17
N LEU A 653 -17.56 -15.86 8.64
CA LEU A 653 -16.83 -16.99 8.07
C LEU A 653 -16.60 -18.13 9.08
N HIS A 654 -16.42 -17.80 10.36
CA HIS A 654 -16.25 -18.79 11.43
C HIS A 654 -17.57 -19.32 12.00
N THR A 655 -18.59 -18.47 12.11
CA THR A 655 -19.85 -18.81 12.80
C THR A 655 -20.94 -19.31 11.86
N GLY A 656 -20.92 -18.91 10.58
CA GLY A 656 -21.88 -19.31 9.54
C GLY A 656 -22.03 -20.82 9.43
N PRO A 657 -20.95 -21.60 9.18
CA PRO A 657 -21.05 -23.05 9.06
C PRO A 657 -21.65 -23.74 10.29
N LYS A 658 -21.37 -23.23 11.50
CA LYS A 658 -21.95 -23.74 12.76
C LYS A 658 -23.45 -23.43 12.86
N LYS A 659 -23.86 -22.24 12.45
CA LYS A 659 -25.28 -21.83 12.41
C LYS A 659 -26.05 -22.64 11.37
N ASP A 660 -25.48 -22.80 10.18
CA ASP A 660 -26.08 -23.57 9.08
C ASP A 660 -26.25 -25.03 9.50
N HIS A 661 -25.23 -25.64 10.12
CA HIS A 661 -25.33 -26.99 10.67
C HIS A 661 -26.45 -27.12 11.71
N ALA A 662 -26.60 -26.15 12.61
CA ALA A 662 -27.67 -26.17 13.62
C ALA A 662 -29.07 -26.04 13.00
N ILE A 663 -29.24 -25.16 12.00
CA ILE A 663 -30.50 -25.00 11.26
C ILE A 663 -30.82 -26.28 10.50
N ILE A 664 -29.87 -26.83 9.74
CA ILE A 664 -30.03 -28.07 8.97
C ILE A 664 -30.35 -29.24 9.91
N SER A 665 -29.64 -29.37 11.03
CA SER A 665 -29.90 -30.40 12.04
C SER A 665 -31.32 -30.29 12.63
N HIS A 666 -31.79 -29.06 12.90
CA HIS A 666 -33.15 -28.83 13.37
C HIS A 666 -34.20 -29.21 12.31
N LEU A 667 -33.98 -28.81 11.05
CA LEU A 667 -34.84 -29.18 9.93
C LEU A 667 -34.93 -30.71 9.77
N TRP A 668 -33.82 -31.45 9.98
CA TRP A 668 -33.81 -32.92 9.95
C TRP A 668 -34.60 -33.52 11.09
N LYS A 669 -34.47 -32.95 12.28
CA LYS A 669 -35.26 -33.38 13.42
C LYS A 669 -36.76 -33.16 13.20
N GLU A 670 -37.15 -32.02 12.64
CA GLU A 670 -38.55 -31.73 12.29
C GLU A 670 -39.06 -32.64 11.18
N ALA A 671 -38.28 -32.87 10.13
CA ALA A 671 -38.65 -33.77 9.03
C ALA A 671 -38.85 -35.21 9.51
N ASN A 672 -37.94 -35.72 10.35
CA ASN A 672 -38.05 -37.04 10.95
C ASN A 672 -39.28 -37.16 11.88
N THR A 673 -39.59 -36.10 12.65
CA THR A 673 -40.79 -36.05 13.50
C THR A 673 -42.07 -36.02 12.65
N TYR A 674 -42.07 -35.28 11.55
CA TYR A 674 -43.20 -35.22 10.61
C TYR A 674 -43.43 -36.57 9.95
N ALA A 675 -42.37 -37.22 9.43
CA ALA A 675 -42.43 -38.55 8.85
C ALA A 675 -42.99 -39.59 9.84
N LYS A 676 -42.54 -39.58 11.11
CA LYS A 676 -43.08 -40.43 12.17
C LYS A 676 -44.57 -40.20 12.43
N ASN A 677 -45.00 -38.94 12.53
CA ASN A 677 -46.39 -38.60 12.85
C ASN A 677 -47.35 -38.92 11.70
N LEU A 678 -46.90 -38.73 10.45
CA LEU A 678 -47.66 -39.10 9.26
C LEU A 678 -47.92 -40.62 9.23
N PHE A 679 -46.94 -41.43 9.65
CA PHE A 679 -47.07 -42.88 9.70
C PHE A 679 -47.84 -43.41 10.91
N ASN A 680 -47.68 -42.79 12.09
CA ASN A 680 -48.41 -43.18 13.30
C ASN A 680 -49.92 -42.89 13.23
N SER A 681 -50.40 -42.15 12.22
CA SER A 681 -51.80 -41.74 12.13
C SER A 681 -52.57 -42.31 10.93
N THR A 682 -51.95 -43.00 9.96
CA THR A 682 -52.70 -43.31 8.71
C THR A 682 -52.41 -44.64 7.98
N TYR A 683 -51.60 -45.57 8.48
CA TYR A 683 -51.46 -46.87 7.81
C TYR A 683 -51.27 -48.01 8.82
N ALA A 684 -52.39 -48.47 9.38
CA ALA A 684 -52.49 -49.75 10.09
C ALA A 684 -53.14 -50.85 9.22
N ASP A 685 -53.60 -50.54 7.99
CA ASP A 685 -54.33 -51.52 7.18
C ASP A 685 -54.01 -51.42 5.67
N LYS A 686 -53.58 -52.57 5.13
CA LYS A 686 -53.50 -53.00 3.72
C LYS A 686 -52.35 -52.44 2.85
N ILE A 687 -51.43 -53.33 2.43
CA ILE A 687 -51.31 -53.87 1.05
C ILE A 687 -50.02 -54.73 0.91
N VAL A 688 -50.24 -55.99 0.54
CA VAL A 688 -49.52 -56.92 -0.37
C VAL A 688 -47.99 -57.13 -0.24
N LYS A 689 -47.67 -58.43 -0.02
CA LYS A 689 -46.37 -59.13 -0.06
C LYS A 689 -45.59 -58.89 -1.36
N TYR A 690 -44.31 -58.57 -1.24
CA TYR A 690 -43.24 -58.90 -2.20
C TYR A 690 -41.88 -58.87 -1.46
N SER A 691 -41.02 -59.87 -1.67
CA SER A 691 -39.72 -60.04 -1.01
C SER A 691 -38.55 -60.12 -2.01
N GLY A 692 -37.40 -59.53 -1.66
CA GLY A 692 -36.15 -59.67 -2.44
C GLY A 692 -34.94 -58.85 -1.94
N ASN A 693 -33.97 -59.58 -1.37
CA ASN A 693 -32.51 -59.33 -1.21
C ASN A 693 -31.95 -58.24 -0.25
N ASP A 694 -31.09 -58.68 0.67
CA ASP A 694 -30.27 -57.85 1.60
C ASP A 694 -29.21 -57.00 0.86
N VAL A 695 -28.83 -57.37 -0.37
CA VAL A 695 -27.95 -56.54 -1.25
C VAL A 695 -28.73 -55.40 -1.92
N TYR A 696 -30.03 -55.60 -2.20
CA TYR A 696 -30.91 -54.62 -2.85
C TYR A 696 -31.17 -53.41 -1.94
N TRP A 697 -31.38 -53.66 -0.65
CA TRP A 697 -31.59 -52.60 0.34
C TRP A 697 -30.33 -51.76 0.60
N SER A 698 -29.14 -52.37 0.51
CA SER A 698 -27.87 -51.62 0.63
C SER A 698 -27.66 -50.63 -0.53
N PHE A 699 -28.03 -51.01 -1.76
CA PHE A 699 -27.97 -50.12 -2.92
C PHE A 699 -28.99 -48.98 -2.81
N TYR A 700 -30.19 -49.28 -2.31
CA TYR A 700 -31.26 -48.31 -2.10
C TYR A 700 -30.94 -47.34 -0.95
N LEU A 701 -30.42 -47.82 0.18
CA LEU A 701 -29.94 -46.98 1.29
C LEU A 701 -28.78 -46.10 0.85
N ASN A 702 -27.83 -46.63 0.07
CA ASN A 702 -26.76 -45.83 -0.54
C ASN A 702 -27.31 -44.76 -1.51
N ALA A 703 -28.39 -45.04 -2.25
CA ALA A 703 -29.04 -44.05 -3.11
C ALA A 703 -29.75 -42.96 -2.28
N LEU A 704 -30.40 -43.34 -1.18
CA LEU A 704 -31.00 -42.39 -0.22
C LEU A 704 -29.93 -41.55 0.47
N ASP A 705 -28.78 -42.13 0.83
CA ASP A 705 -27.65 -41.41 1.42
C ASP A 705 -27.04 -40.41 0.44
N LYS A 706 -26.90 -40.77 -0.85
CA LYS A 706 -26.49 -39.82 -1.91
C LYS A 706 -27.50 -38.67 -2.08
N GLN A 707 -28.79 -38.96 -1.98
CA GLN A 707 -29.82 -37.91 -2.01
C GLN A 707 -29.80 -37.05 -0.76
N GLU A 708 -29.54 -37.62 0.42
CA GLU A 708 -29.33 -36.89 1.66
C GLU A 708 -28.14 -35.93 1.55
N GLU A 709 -26.99 -36.39 1.03
CA GLU A 709 -25.82 -35.55 0.78
C GLU A 709 -26.13 -34.42 -0.19
N SER A 710 -26.84 -34.69 -1.28
CA SER A 710 -27.29 -33.69 -2.26
C SER A 710 -28.21 -32.64 -1.65
N ILE A 711 -29.18 -33.06 -0.83
CA ILE A 711 -30.11 -32.17 -0.12
C ILE A 711 -29.36 -31.33 0.92
N ARG A 712 -28.45 -31.92 1.70
CA ARG A 712 -27.62 -31.19 2.67
C ARG A 712 -26.75 -30.14 1.99
N LEU A 713 -26.14 -30.48 0.84
CA LEU A 713 -25.35 -29.55 0.04
C LEU A 713 -26.21 -28.39 -0.50
N LYS A 714 -27.41 -28.70 -1.00
CA LYS A 714 -28.36 -27.70 -1.52
C LYS A 714 -28.86 -26.78 -0.41
N LEU A 715 -29.22 -27.31 0.76
CA LEU A 715 -29.61 -26.50 1.93
C LEU A 715 -28.48 -25.60 2.41
N THR A 716 -27.25 -26.11 2.44
CA THR A 716 -26.06 -25.32 2.81
C THR A 716 -25.84 -24.18 1.81
N THR A 717 -26.01 -24.46 0.51
CA THR A 717 -25.89 -23.45 -0.56
C THR A 717 -26.96 -22.37 -0.44
N LEU A 718 -28.23 -22.77 -0.25
CA LEU A 718 -29.35 -21.84 -0.09
C LEU A 718 -29.20 -20.97 1.17
N LEU A 719 -28.79 -21.53 2.31
CA LEU A 719 -28.52 -20.76 3.53
C LEU A 719 -27.37 -19.76 3.34
N ALA A 720 -26.33 -20.15 2.59
CA ALA A 720 -25.23 -19.26 2.24
C ALA A 720 -25.66 -18.13 1.30
N GLU A 721 -26.59 -18.38 0.37
CA GLU A 721 -27.15 -17.37 -0.54
C GLU A 721 -28.10 -16.41 0.18
N ILE A 722 -28.99 -16.93 1.03
CA ILE A 722 -29.88 -16.12 1.89
C ILE A 722 -29.05 -15.16 2.76
N SER A 723 -27.92 -15.61 3.30
CA SER A 723 -27.03 -14.79 4.12
C SER A 723 -26.35 -13.65 3.36
N LYS A 724 -26.21 -13.74 2.03
CA LYS A 724 -25.66 -12.65 1.22
C LYS A 724 -26.68 -11.52 1.02
N ILE A 725 -27.97 -11.82 1.10
CA ILE A 725 -29.06 -10.86 0.88
C ILE A 725 -29.54 -10.27 2.20
N ASP A 726 -29.81 -11.10 3.21
CA ASP A 726 -30.20 -10.68 4.55
C ASP A 726 -29.47 -11.50 5.62
N VAL A 727 -28.39 -10.91 6.13
CA VAL A 727 -27.58 -11.47 7.23
C VAL A 727 -28.42 -11.73 8.48
N ASP A 728 -29.39 -10.87 8.77
CA ASP A 728 -30.24 -10.99 9.95
C ASP A 728 -31.27 -12.12 9.79
N CYS A 729 -31.66 -12.48 8.57
CA CYS A 729 -32.59 -13.59 8.33
C CYS A 729 -32.03 -14.93 8.83
N ARG A 730 -30.79 -15.26 8.45
CA ARG A 730 -30.10 -16.47 8.95
C ARG A 730 -29.96 -16.43 10.47
N ASP A 731 -29.63 -15.28 11.04
CA ASP A 731 -29.45 -15.13 12.49
C ASP A 731 -30.76 -15.27 13.26
N ARG A 732 -31.88 -14.78 12.71
CA ARG A 732 -33.24 -14.98 13.24
C ARG A 732 -33.63 -16.46 13.17
N MET A 733 -33.38 -17.16 12.06
CA MET A 733 -33.61 -18.61 11.93
C MET A 733 -32.78 -19.40 12.95
N TYR A 734 -31.49 -19.11 13.09
CA TYR A 734 -30.63 -19.74 14.08
C TYR A 734 -31.14 -19.51 15.51
N LYS A 735 -31.49 -18.27 15.87
CA LYS A 735 -32.06 -17.95 17.19
C LYS A 735 -33.38 -18.68 17.46
N LEU A 736 -34.20 -18.92 16.45
CA LEU A 736 -35.45 -19.68 16.58
C LEU A 736 -35.16 -21.15 16.92
N VAL A 737 -34.17 -21.77 16.28
CA VAL A 737 -33.85 -23.19 16.50
C VAL A 737 -33.02 -23.45 17.76
N THR A 738 -32.29 -22.45 18.28
CA THR A 738 -31.44 -22.62 19.49
C THR A 738 -32.04 -22.09 20.78
N LYS A 739 -33.27 -21.54 20.81
CA LYS A 739 -33.89 -21.00 22.04
C LYS A 739 -34.21 -22.12 23.04
N PRO A 740 -33.70 -22.06 24.29
CA PRO A 740 -33.96 -23.08 25.31
C PRO A 740 -35.43 -23.07 25.77
N GLY A 741 -35.99 -24.27 25.95
CA GLY A 741 -37.43 -24.55 26.08
C GLY A 741 -38.14 -24.07 27.35
N LYS A 742 -38.17 -22.77 27.62
CA LYS A 742 -39.07 -22.16 28.63
C LYS A 742 -40.07 -21.21 27.97
N ARG A 743 -41.02 -21.80 27.23
CA ARG A 743 -42.33 -21.30 26.72
C ARG A 743 -42.59 -21.86 25.32
N LYS A 744 -42.88 -23.17 25.24
CA LYS A 744 -43.25 -23.85 23.98
C LYS A 744 -44.72 -23.64 23.57
N SER A 745 -45.54 -22.89 24.32
CA SER A 745 -46.97 -22.76 23.98
C SER A 745 -47.32 -21.67 22.96
N LYS A 746 -46.40 -20.78 22.58
CA LYS A 746 -46.62 -19.75 21.51
C LYS A 746 -45.37 -19.35 20.72
N ALA A 747 -44.34 -20.21 20.63
CA ALA A 747 -43.19 -19.94 19.77
C ALA A 747 -43.52 -20.30 18.32
N MET A 748 -43.34 -19.37 17.38
CA MET A 748 -43.49 -19.62 15.94
C MET A 748 -42.50 -20.72 15.52
N THR A 749 -42.98 -21.77 14.84
CA THR A 749 -42.11 -22.81 14.27
C THR A 749 -41.27 -22.23 13.14
N LEU A 750 -40.11 -22.83 12.85
CA LEU A 750 -39.23 -22.35 11.77
C LEU A 750 -39.97 -22.30 10.43
N GLU A 751 -40.85 -23.27 10.16
CA GLU A 751 -41.75 -23.29 9.00
C GLU A 751 -42.70 -22.08 8.96
N ARG A 752 -43.34 -21.73 10.09
CA ARG A 752 -44.24 -20.56 10.17
C ARG A 752 -43.50 -19.24 10.00
N TYR A 753 -42.26 -19.16 10.48
CA TYR A 753 -41.41 -18.00 10.28
C TYR A 753 -41.04 -17.83 8.80
N ILE A 754 -40.63 -18.90 8.13
CA ILE A 754 -40.32 -18.89 6.70
C ILE A 754 -41.56 -18.47 5.89
N LEU A 755 -42.75 -19.00 6.23
CA LEU A 755 -44.02 -18.63 5.59
C LEU A 755 -44.40 -17.15 5.74
N ALA A 756 -44.34 -16.63 6.97
CA ALA A 756 -44.63 -15.22 7.23
C ALA A 756 -43.65 -14.29 6.50
N TYR A 757 -42.37 -14.64 6.50
CA TYR A 757 -41.34 -13.84 5.85
C TYR A 757 -41.45 -13.88 4.31
N ILE A 758 -41.83 -15.02 3.71
CA ILE A 758 -42.11 -15.10 2.26
C ILE A 758 -43.30 -14.21 1.89
N GLN A 759 -44.36 -14.18 2.70
CA GLN A 759 -45.54 -13.34 2.46
C GLN A 759 -45.25 -11.84 2.58
N GLU A 760 -44.31 -11.45 3.46
CA GLU A 760 -43.96 -10.05 3.68
C GLU A 760 -42.91 -9.51 2.69
N ASN A 761 -41.98 -10.35 2.21
CA ASN A 761 -40.79 -9.89 1.48
C ASN A 761 -40.53 -10.56 0.11
N GLU A 762 -41.45 -11.41 -0.39
CA GLU A 762 -41.36 -12.09 -1.70
C GLU A 762 -39.98 -12.73 -2.01
N CYS A 763 -39.37 -13.40 -1.02
CA CYS A 763 -38.01 -13.94 -1.18
C CYS A 763 -38.01 -15.33 -1.85
N GLU A 764 -37.65 -15.40 -3.14
CA GLU A 764 -37.55 -16.65 -3.92
C GLU A 764 -36.64 -17.71 -3.27
N LEU A 765 -35.48 -17.29 -2.72
CA LEU A 765 -34.54 -18.21 -2.06
C LEU A 765 -35.12 -18.90 -0.81
N LEU A 766 -36.01 -18.23 -0.08
CA LEU A 766 -36.69 -18.82 1.08
C LEU A 766 -37.80 -19.79 0.64
N ALA A 767 -38.44 -19.54 -0.50
CA ALA A 767 -39.35 -20.50 -1.12
C ALA A 767 -38.60 -21.76 -1.57
N ASP A 768 -37.41 -21.62 -2.16
CA ASP A 768 -36.54 -22.73 -2.54
C ASP A 768 -36.01 -23.51 -1.33
N LEU A 769 -35.65 -22.82 -0.24
CA LEU A 769 -35.27 -23.45 1.02
C LEU A 769 -36.43 -24.31 1.57
N ARG A 770 -37.65 -23.79 1.54
CA ARG A 770 -38.87 -24.52 1.95
C ARG A 770 -39.15 -25.71 1.04
N SER A 771 -39.08 -25.54 -0.27
CA SER A 771 -39.26 -26.62 -1.25
C SER A 771 -38.24 -27.74 -1.02
N THR A 772 -36.98 -27.38 -0.78
CA THR A 772 -35.90 -28.33 -0.45
C THR A 772 -36.16 -29.06 0.88
N TRP A 773 -36.71 -28.37 1.88
CA TRP A 773 -37.14 -29.01 3.13
C TRP A 773 -38.31 -30.00 2.94
N TYR A 774 -39.29 -29.73 2.09
CA TYR A 774 -40.33 -30.74 1.80
C TYR A 774 -39.79 -31.97 1.06
N LYS A 775 -38.80 -31.80 0.16
CA LYS A 775 -38.09 -32.95 -0.45
C LYS A 775 -37.41 -33.80 0.60
N MET A 776 -36.82 -33.15 1.61
CA MET A 776 -36.21 -33.79 2.75
C MET A 776 -37.22 -34.55 3.63
N VAL A 777 -38.40 -34.00 3.87
CA VAL A 777 -39.52 -34.72 4.52
C VAL A 777 -39.92 -35.97 3.71
N GLY A 778 -39.99 -35.86 2.38
CA GLY A 778 -40.24 -36.98 1.48
C GLY A 778 -39.18 -38.08 1.58
N LEU A 779 -37.90 -37.70 1.64
CA LEU A 779 -36.78 -38.63 1.83
C LEU A 779 -36.89 -39.38 3.17
N GLU A 780 -37.10 -38.68 4.28
CA GLU A 780 -37.27 -39.32 5.61
C GLU A 780 -38.49 -40.23 5.64
N THR A 781 -39.60 -39.82 5.02
CA THR A 781 -40.82 -40.62 4.92
C THR A 781 -40.58 -41.93 4.15
N THR A 782 -39.77 -41.86 3.08
CA THR A 782 -39.36 -43.03 2.28
C THR A 782 -38.44 -43.94 3.09
N ARG A 783 -37.49 -43.37 3.84
CA ARG A 783 -36.59 -44.09 4.75
C ARG A 783 -37.35 -44.82 5.86
N TYR A 784 -38.35 -44.17 6.46
CA TYR A 784 -39.24 -44.79 7.45
C TYR A 784 -40.07 -45.93 6.86
N ARG A 785 -40.64 -45.78 5.64
CA ARG A 785 -41.33 -46.89 4.95
C ARG A 785 -40.42 -48.10 4.76
N MET A 786 -39.18 -47.88 4.35
CA MET A 786 -38.23 -48.96 4.09
C MET A 786 -37.80 -49.68 5.36
N LEU A 787 -37.51 -48.94 6.43
CA LEU A 787 -37.15 -49.52 7.73
C LEU A 787 -38.29 -50.36 8.35
N LEU A 788 -39.55 -49.99 8.10
CA LEU A 788 -40.71 -50.79 8.48
C LEU A 788 -40.82 -52.07 7.65
N LYS A 789 -40.66 -52.00 6.32
CA LYS A 789 -40.64 -53.18 5.45
C LYS A 789 -39.54 -54.18 5.83
N LEU A 790 -38.34 -53.68 6.15
CA LEU A 790 -37.21 -54.50 6.65
C LEU A 790 -37.50 -55.18 8.01
N GLN A 791 -38.38 -54.60 8.84
CA GLN A 791 -38.83 -55.24 10.09
C GLN A 791 -39.91 -56.31 9.85
N GLU A 792 -40.73 -56.17 8.80
CA GLU A 792 -41.76 -57.15 8.41
C GLU A 792 -41.15 -58.35 7.65
N ASP A 793 -40.08 -58.14 6.86
CA ASP A 793 -39.41 -59.15 6.03
C ASP A 793 -38.66 -60.24 6.83
N LYS A 794 -38.45 -60.09 8.15
CA LYS A 794 -37.81 -61.12 8.99
C LYS A 794 -38.65 -62.36 9.28
N LYS A 795 -39.83 -62.52 8.65
CA LYS A 795 -40.85 -63.48 9.10
C LYS A 795 -41.36 -64.53 8.13
N ASP A 796 -40.97 -64.60 6.87
CA ASP A 796 -41.35 -65.75 6.02
C ASP A 796 -40.46 -65.84 4.76
N ASP A 797 -40.02 -67.05 4.46
CA ASP A 797 -39.07 -67.39 3.39
C ASP A 797 -39.76 -68.30 2.35
N SER A 798 -39.84 -67.88 1.07
CA SER A 798 -39.75 -68.72 -0.16
C SER A 798 -40.27 -68.04 -1.46
N SER A 799 -39.40 -68.13 -2.48
CA SER A 799 -39.55 -68.18 -3.95
C SER A 799 -40.16 -67.04 -4.80
N GLU A 800 -39.28 -66.54 -5.70
CA GLU A 800 -39.35 -66.19 -7.15
C GLU A 800 -40.19 -65.01 -7.75
N ALA A 801 -39.43 -64.17 -8.51
CA ALA A 801 -39.72 -63.34 -9.70
C ALA A 801 -40.63 -62.09 -9.58
N ASP A 802 -40.49 -60.97 -10.32
CA ASP A 802 -39.48 -60.42 -11.24
C ASP A 802 -39.65 -58.88 -11.24
N ILE A 803 -38.59 -58.12 -11.53
CA ILE A 803 -38.47 -56.66 -11.38
C ILE A 803 -38.43 -56.01 -12.76
N ASP A 804 -39.34 -55.09 -13.09
CA ASP A 804 -39.11 -54.08 -14.15
C ASP A 804 -39.97 -52.80 -14.09
N GLU A 805 -40.90 -52.61 -13.15
CA GLU A 805 -41.94 -51.56 -13.32
C GLU A 805 -41.85 -50.28 -12.44
N ILE A 806 -40.77 -50.03 -11.68
CA ILE A 806 -40.76 -48.92 -10.68
C ILE A 806 -39.74 -47.80 -10.96
N ILE A 807 -38.88 -47.92 -11.98
CA ILE A 807 -37.86 -46.88 -12.25
C ILE A 807 -38.40 -45.63 -12.98
N GLU A 808 -39.63 -45.63 -13.52
CA GLU A 808 -40.11 -44.49 -14.33
C GLU A 808 -40.88 -43.37 -13.61
N LEU A 809 -41.12 -43.43 -12.30
CA LEU A 809 -42.07 -42.48 -11.67
C LEU A 809 -41.49 -41.22 -10.99
N TYR A 810 -40.17 -41.03 -10.88
CA TYR A 810 -39.60 -39.85 -10.20
C TYR A 810 -38.24 -39.37 -10.76
N GLY A 811 -38.11 -39.33 -12.09
CA GLY A 811 -37.03 -38.62 -12.79
C GLY A 811 -37.18 -37.10 -12.73
#